data_AF-A0A3P1SPU1-F1
#
_entry.id   AF-A0A3P1SPU1-F1
#
_cell.length_a   1.000
_cell.length_b   1.000
_cell.length_c   1.000
_cell.angle_alpha   90.00
_cell.angle_beta   90.00
_cell.angle_gamma   90.00
#
_symmetry.space_group_name_H-M   'P 1'
#
loop_
_entity.id
_entity.type
_entity.pdbx_description
1 polymer ?
#
loop_
_entity_poly.entity_id
_entity_poly.type
_entity_poly.pdbx_seq_one_letter_code
_entity_poly.pdbx_strand_id
1 'polypeptide(L)'
;MNALLRIFTLLSFVLCTTSFAAQSSSSILASADQQYIYTANFDAGSISRSSGTSEQGDKAFKEISLGQDIRRIALSSDGKRLAATDYLGDRIYLLNAANLELIKTIDTGRRPFALIYDTKHQLFWATLFEANKLIAFDNEGTIRNEVDTADTPRGLALTDDGRLLVSHAMTGQISIYDTTSLALTLIKRIDLAEKQYTDEFVSQGLPRLLDDIAISPDGKEAWLPHLLWNFDHPFQFQSTVFPAVSLIDLTPGQEAEKTELRKELFRQINTIENANRTRIVSNPADAEFSNDGKRLYITLAGSEDLMVIDLSRRSTKPKKKRSKRRQGKKQQGGAKVTQILRHIPGDNPRGLLVQGDRLLVQNAMSQDVVLLDGSGTGPFARVKILQAPLYKTVKQDPLSEELRLGTRLFNSANTDDFPDTPIAGDFWMSCNSCHLDGFNFTNRYLMADGRRYRDSFEDAVTGHRDVITMFAGKPLAAIADVIQKTQGGLGAEGNETGPVTVNPQQLSPEVRVLMSALKAYTTKQENLPFLSTWLRLDSSNKTVHKSEWLNSASCAECHTDIYQQWANSNHGAMMDHPYYRFQENYAAAQEGEEFRALCRGCHFPQALLSGEPMPQETMANMHEKDGISLQQALEDQNPVVEAGTSCFFCHRINRAENAGGNADLTINLKDRESYLFDTKIDGVNRWLTSRMINAKPEAHKDSYSDPKLYQDSLYCATCHNEFTSGPGAMINDNYGEWLASSFNNPKDPSKNRTCIDCHMAPDIKRIGEQIPGISTEGGPEKANVRTHHFTGANNYLAGLRSDEHRRLSDDLLKSAASLDLAISEDQLIVTVANVNGGHHLPGGSRRQLWLEVKVTDASGRSVFENGILSDDGRVPDDARKFHKVGADRHGKKVGLSFWRYEKLIEDTRIPADSSRDERYQLPQGLAYPLTVKTRLLFQAFSRQLTDKVRAAFPEENIPYAQVIEMQSISRSFQLADKQIKGTTSMKTATNH
;
A
#
# COMPACT_ATOMS: atom_id res chain seq x y z
N MET A 1 -61.63 3.13 -63.62
CA MET A 1 -60.62 4.16 -63.32
C MET A 1 -60.77 4.59 -61.87
N ASN A 2 -60.04 3.96 -60.94
CA ASN A 2 -59.76 4.37 -59.54
C ASN A 2 -59.35 3.14 -58.69
N ALA A 3 -58.21 2.53 -59.02
CA ALA A 3 -57.62 1.47 -58.18
C ALA A 3 -56.09 1.35 -58.32
N LEU A 4 -55.39 2.42 -58.74
CA LEU A 4 -53.95 2.38 -59.01
C LEU A 4 -53.15 3.53 -58.36
N LEU A 5 -53.72 4.26 -57.41
CA LEU A 5 -53.06 5.40 -56.75
C LEU A 5 -53.06 5.32 -55.21
N ARG A 6 -52.89 4.11 -54.64
CA ARG A 6 -52.70 3.90 -53.19
C ARG A 6 -51.67 2.83 -52.83
N ILE A 7 -50.64 2.66 -53.67
CA ILE A 7 -49.46 1.83 -53.35
C ILE A 7 -48.21 2.65 -53.69
N PHE A 8 -48.08 3.81 -53.06
CA PHE A 8 -46.84 4.60 -53.00
C PHE A 8 -46.88 5.46 -51.72
N THR A 9 -47.15 4.80 -50.59
CA THR A 9 -46.74 5.29 -49.27
C THR A 9 -45.62 4.36 -48.85
N LEU A 10 -44.50 4.54 -49.56
CA LEU A 10 -43.25 3.84 -49.42
C LEU A 10 -42.68 4.17 -48.04
N LEU A 11 -42.52 3.15 -47.19
CA LEU A 11 -41.28 2.92 -46.44
C LEU A 11 -40.63 4.15 -45.77
N SER A 12 -41.36 4.94 -44.99
CA SER A 12 -40.72 5.65 -43.87
C SER A 12 -40.43 4.62 -42.79
N PHE A 13 -39.34 3.88 -42.98
CA PHE A 13 -38.65 3.23 -41.89
C PHE A 13 -38.44 4.31 -40.82
N VAL A 14 -39.20 4.23 -39.73
CA VAL A 14 -38.76 4.72 -38.44
C VAL A 14 -37.57 3.84 -38.10
N LEU A 15 -36.41 4.16 -38.67
CA LEU A 15 -35.13 3.94 -38.03
C LEU A 15 -35.14 4.88 -36.82
N CYS A 16 -35.91 4.50 -35.79
CA CYS A 16 -35.48 4.76 -34.43
C CYS A 16 -34.16 4.01 -34.34
N THR A 17 -33.07 4.71 -34.63
CA THR A 17 -31.80 4.37 -34.01
C THR A 17 -32.08 4.48 -32.52
N THR A 18 -32.42 3.34 -31.91
CA THR A 18 -32.34 3.18 -30.46
C THR A 18 -30.92 3.60 -30.11
N SER A 19 -30.80 4.77 -29.47
CA SER A 19 -29.55 5.17 -28.86
C SER A 19 -29.23 4.09 -27.84
N PHE A 20 -28.30 3.22 -28.18
CA PHE A 20 -27.75 2.22 -27.27
C PHE A 20 -27.11 3.00 -26.12
N ALA A 21 -27.60 2.82 -24.90
CA ALA A 21 -27.23 3.66 -23.77
C ALA A 21 -26.37 2.86 -22.80
N ALA A 22 -25.11 2.66 -23.19
CA ALA A 22 -24.09 2.20 -22.28
C ALA A 22 -23.90 3.25 -21.17
N GLN A 23 -23.74 2.82 -19.93
CA GLN A 23 -23.55 3.72 -18.81
C GLN A 23 -22.15 3.56 -18.24
N SER A 24 -21.45 4.68 -18.09
CA SER A 24 -20.17 4.76 -17.38
C SER A 24 -20.33 5.55 -16.08
N SER A 25 -19.54 5.21 -15.07
CA SER A 25 -19.49 5.95 -13.82
C SER A 25 -18.93 7.36 -14.05
N SER A 26 -19.51 8.40 -13.44
CA SER A 26 -19.05 9.77 -13.64
C SER A 26 -19.14 10.62 -12.36
N SER A 27 -18.36 11.72 -12.30
CA SER A 27 -18.47 12.75 -11.26
C SER A 27 -19.41 13.89 -11.65
N ILE A 28 -19.82 13.98 -12.92
CA ILE A 28 -20.70 15.02 -13.44
C ILE A 28 -21.75 14.40 -14.38
N LEU A 29 -23.03 14.65 -14.11
CA LEU A 29 -24.12 14.07 -14.92
C LEU A 29 -25.26 15.08 -15.14
N ALA A 30 -25.96 14.92 -16.27
CA ALA A 30 -27.19 15.68 -16.54
C ALA A 30 -28.42 14.93 -16.01
N SER A 31 -29.45 15.68 -15.63
CA SER A 31 -30.80 15.14 -15.45
C SER A 31 -31.35 14.58 -16.78
N ALA A 32 -32.31 13.66 -16.70
CA ALA A 32 -32.92 13.05 -17.88
C ALA A 32 -33.57 14.06 -18.85
N ASP A 33 -34.10 15.17 -18.32
CA ASP A 33 -34.67 16.28 -19.08
C ASP A 33 -33.62 17.31 -19.55
N GLN A 34 -32.33 17.08 -19.26
CA GLN A 34 -31.20 17.90 -19.64
C GLN A 34 -31.24 19.33 -19.05
N GLN A 35 -32.10 19.59 -18.06
CA GLN A 35 -32.26 20.92 -17.45
C GLN A 35 -31.28 21.19 -16.30
N TYR A 36 -30.78 20.14 -15.65
CA TYR A 36 -29.92 20.24 -14.48
C TYR A 36 -28.66 19.42 -14.64
N ILE A 37 -27.58 19.92 -14.06
CA ILE A 37 -26.28 19.26 -13.99
C ILE A 37 -25.96 19.02 -12.52
N TYR A 38 -25.60 17.79 -12.19
CA TYR A 38 -25.14 17.39 -10.87
C TYR A 38 -23.63 17.21 -10.89
N THR A 39 -22.96 17.66 -9.84
CA THR A 39 -21.50 17.49 -9.66
C THR A 39 -21.19 16.89 -8.30
N ALA A 40 -20.34 15.87 -8.29
CA ALA A 40 -19.67 15.34 -7.12
C ALA A 40 -18.40 16.17 -6.86
N ASN A 41 -18.31 16.85 -5.72
CA ASN A 41 -17.32 17.91 -5.53
C ASN A 41 -16.02 17.43 -4.85
N PHE A 42 -15.65 16.16 -5.02
CA PHE A 42 -14.40 15.55 -4.54
C PHE A 42 -14.14 15.84 -3.05
N ASP A 43 -12.94 16.31 -2.71
CA ASP A 43 -12.47 16.62 -1.36
C ASP A 43 -13.21 17.81 -0.68
N ALA A 44 -14.13 18.46 -1.39
CA ALA A 44 -15.06 19.40 -0.78
C ALA A 44 -16.17 18.68 0.01
N GLY A 45 -16.35 17.37 -0.20
CA GLY A 45 -17.32 16.60 0.57
C GLY A 45 -18.78 16.92 0.23
N SER A 46 -19.06 17.59 -0.89
CA SER A 46 -20.39 18.07 -1.25
C SER A 46 -20.87 17.60 -2.63
N ILE A 47 -22.17 17.76 -2.87
CA ILE A 47 -22.82 17.60 -4.18
C ILE A 47 -23.48 18.91 -4.54
N SER A 48 -23.35 19.32 -5.79
CA SER A 48 -24.05 20.48 -6.32
C SER A 48 -24.97 20.14 -7.48
N ARG A 49 -26.01 20.95 -7.63
CA ARG A 49 -26.95 20.93 -8.75
C ARG A 49 -27.07 22.34 -9.31
N SER A 50 -26.89 22.49 -10.61
CA SER A 50 -26.97 23.77 -11.34
C SER A 50 -27.88 23.63 -12.57
N SER A 51 -28.43 24.74 -13.06
CA SER A 51 -29.08 24.80 -14.38
C SER A 51 -28.08 24.87 -15.56
N GLY A 52 -26.77 24.92 -15.26
CA GLY A 52 -25.72 25.04 -16.28
C GLY A 52 -25.69 26.42 -16.95
N THR A 53 -26.09 27.46 -16.23
CA THR A 53 -26.01 28.88 -16.63
C THR A 53 -25.00 29.64 -15.75
N SER A 54 -24.56 30.83 -16.17
CA SER A 54 -23.56 31.61 -15.42
C SER A 54 -24.02 31.96 -14.00
N GLU A 55 -23.11 31.82 -13.03
CA GLU A 55 -23.34 31.87 -11.57
C GLU A 55 -24.13 33.10 -11.06
N GLN A 56 -23.97 34.27 -11.69
CA GLN A 56 -24.65 35.53 -11.29
C GLN A 56 -26.19 35.51 -11.46
N GLY A 57 -26.76 34.43 -12.00
CA GLY A 57 -28.21 34.29 -12.20
C GLY A 57 -28.81 32.90 -11.97
N ASP A 58 -28.04 31.89 -11.52
CA ASP A 58 -28.55 30.52 -11.37
C ASP A 58 -29.37 30.33 -10.09
N LYS A 59 -30.66 30.72 -10.15
CA LYS A 59 -31.61 30.48 -9.05
C LYS A 59 -31.82 29.00 -8.73
N ALA A 60 -31.38 28.09 -9.59
CA ALA A 60 -31.51 26.66 -9.38
C ALA A 60 -30.28 26.04 -8.68
N PHE A 61 -29.22 26.83 -8.41
CA PHE A 61 -28.03 26.33 -7.74
C PHE A 61 -28.35 25.83 -6.33
N LYS A 62 -28.06 24.56 -6.07
CA LYS A 62 -28.15 23.93 -4.76
C LYS A 62 -26.85 23.20 -4.48
N GLU A 63 -26.40 23.27 -3.24
CA GLU A 63 -25.26 22.51 -2.73
C GLU A 63 -25.68 21.86 -1.41
N ILE A 64 -25.27 20.60 -1.21
CA ILE A 64 -25.35 19.91 0.08
C ILE A 64 -23.97 19.35 0.43
N SER A 65 -23.46 19.72 1.60
CA SER A 65 -22.28 19.10 2.20
C SER A 65 -22.71 17.83 2.94
N LEU A 66 -22.05 16.71 2.64
CA LEU A 66 -22.42 15.39 3.13
C LEU A 66 -21.30 14.74 3.93
N GLY A 67 -20.10 14.76 3.36
CA GLY A 67 -19.02 13.84 3.71
C GLY A 67 -17.64 14.43 3.56
N GLN A 68 -16.64 13.58 3.40
CA GLN A 68 -15.24 14.00 3.30
C GLN A 68 -14.75 14.05 1.84
N ASP A 69 -15.16 13.10 0.99
CA ASP A 69 -14.62 12.98 -0.36
C ASP A 69 -15.63 12.37 -1.34
N ILE A 70 -16.45 13.22 -1.99
CA ILE A 70 -17.54 12.76 -2.87
C ILE A 70 -17.03 12.56 -4.30
N ARG A 71 -16.82 11.31 -4.73
CA ARG A 71 -16.08 11.00 -5.98
C ARG A 71 -16.95 10.77 -7.21
N ARG A 72 -18.05 10.03 -7.07
CA ARG A 72 -18.92 9.63 -8.19
C ARG A 72 -20.38 9.70 -7.80
N ILE A 73 -21.24 9.95 -8.80
CA ILE A 73 -22.68 10.06 -8.64
C ILE A 73 -23.40 9.25 -9.72
N ALA A 74 -24.59 8.73 -9.38
CA ALA A 74 -25.45 8.05 -10.32
C ALA A 74 -26.91 8.44 -10.11
N LEU A 75 -27.67 8.61 -11.20
CA LEU A 75 -29.09 8.96 -11.17
C LEU A 75 -29.92 7.73 -11.54
N SER A 76 -30.99 7.48 -10.77
CA SER A 76 -32.01 6.50 -11.13
C SER A 76 -32.71 6.87 -12.45
N SER A 77 -33.21 5.86 -13.16
CA SER A 77 -33.90 6.02 -14.45
C SER A 77 -35.09 6.98 -14.44
N ASP A 78 -35.81 7.09 -13.31
CA ASP A 78 -36.94 8.00 -13.15
C ASP A 78 -36.54 9.42 -12.71
N GLY A 79 -35.23 9.65 -12.50
CA GLY A 79 -34.66 10.93 -12.10
C GLY A 79 -34.97 11.36 -10.67
N LYS A 80 -35.51 10.48 -9.80
CA LYS A 80 -35.90 10.86 -8.43
C LYS A 80 -34.84 10.55 -7.37
N ARG A 81 -33.99 9.56 -7.60
CA ARG A 81 -32.89 9.17 -6.71
C ARG A 81 -31.55 9.53 -7.31
N LEU A 82 -30.69 10.13 -6.49
CA LEU A 82 -29.28 10.37 -6.78
C LEU A 82 -28.46 9.62 -5.72
N ALA A 83 -27.54 8.76 -6.14
CA ALA A 83 -26.57 8.12 -5.25
C ALA A 83 -25.21 8.80 -5.38
N ALA A 84 -24.42 8.82 -4.32
CA ALA A 84 -23.09 9.41 -4.29
C ALA A 84 -22.12 8.62 -3.41
N THR A 85 -20.88 8.41 -3.88
CA THR A 85 -19.83 7.73 -3.10
C THR A 85 -19.04 8.74 -2.27
N ASP A 86 -18.92 8.48 -0.97
CA ASP A 86 -17.98 9.14 -0.07
C ASP A 86 -16.78 8.23 0.14
N TYR A 87 -15.73 8.47 -0.64
CA TYR A 87 -14.57 7.60 -0.75
C TYR A 87 -13.79 7.54 0.56
N LEU A 88 -13.53 8.67 1.22
CA LEU A 88 -12.84 8.68 2.52
C LEU A 88 -13.79 8.44 3.70
N GLY A 89 -15.09 8.70 3.54
CA GLY A 89 -16.09 8.45 4.57
C GLY A 89 -16.60 7.00 4.66
N ASP A 90 -16.12 6.09 3.80
CA ASP A 90 -16.48 4.66 3.75
C ASP A 90 -17.99 4.40 3.57
N ARG A 91 -18.71 5.29 2.86
CA ARG A 91 -20.17 5.21 2.73
C ARG A 91 -20.73 5.73 1.41
N ILE A 92 -21.98 5.39 1.15
CA ILE A 92 -22.76 5.88 0.01
C ILE A 92 -23.95 6.68 0.52
N TYR A 93 -24.20 7.85 -0.05
CA TYR A 93 -25.39 8.64 0.22
C TYR A 93 -26.42 8.43 -0.87
N LEU A 94 -27.67 8.19 -0.47
CA LEU A 94 -28.83 8.17 -1.34
C LEU A 94 -29.67 9.42 -1.08
N LEU A 95 -29.92 10.21 -2.11
CA LEU A 95 -30.56 11.52 -2.01
C LEU A 95 -31.78 11.63 -2.94
N ASN A 96 -32.66 12.56 -2.62
CA ASN A 96 -33.69 13.02 -3.55
C ASN A 96 -33.05 13.96 -4.57
N ALA A 97 -33.10 13.61 -5.85
CA ALA A 97 -32.42 14.37 -6.90
C ALA A 97 -33.00 15.79 -7.11
N ALA A 98 -34.26 16.04 -6.77
CA ALA A 98 -34.94 17.31 -6.99
C ALA A 98 -34.64 18.37 -5.91
N ASN A 99 -34.20 17.98 -4.73
CA ASN A 99 -33.86 18.92 -3.66
C ASN A 99 -32.55 18.62 -2.93
N LEU A 100 -31.86 17.54 -3.29
CA LEU A 100 -30.65 17.03 -2.67
C LEU A 100 -30.83 16.64 -1.19
N GLU A 101 -32.07 16.44 -0.72
CA GLU A 101 -32.29 15.95 0.65
C GLU A 101 -31.79 14.52 0.79
N LEU A 102 -31.01 14.27 1.84
CA LEU A 102 -30.50 12.94 2.18
C LEU A 102 -31.67 12.02 2.55
N ILE A 103 -31.78 10.89 1.86
CA ILE A 103 -32.78 9.83 2.13
C ILE A 103 -32.16 8.77 3.03
N LYS A 104 -30.93 8.33 2.71
CA LYS A 104 -30.27 7.24 3.44
C LYS A 104 -28.75 7.31 3.29
N THR A 105 -28.06 6.87 4.34
CA THR A 105 -26.63 6.58 4.32
C THR A 105 -26.46 5.06 4.35
N ILE A 106 -25.62 4.53 3.45
CA ILE A 106 -25.28 3.12 3.35
C ILE A 106 -23.81 2.98 3.73
N ASP A 107 -23.55 2.40 4.90
CA ASP A 107 -22.19 2.12 5.32
C ASP A 107 -21.61 0.97 4.50
N THR A 108 -20.49 1.23 3.84
CA THR A 108 -19.79 0.26 3.00
C THR A 108 -18.54 -0.29 3.67
N GLY A 109 -18.05 0.43 4.69
CA GLY A 109 -16.90 0.09 5.51
C GLY A 109 -15.54 0.23 4.83
N ARG A 110 -15.48 0.33 3.49
CA ARG A 110 -14.22 0.38 2.72
C ARG A 110 -14.36 1.10 1.37
N ARG A 111 -13.99 2.38 1.35
CA ARG A 111 -13.76 3.28 0.22
C ARG A 111 -14.58 2.97 -1.04
N PRO A 112 -15.87 3.32 -1.07
CA PRO A 112 -16.68 3.19 -2.27
C PRO A 112 -16.19 4.20 -3.33
N PHE A 113 -16.10 3.79 -4.60
CA PHE A 113 -15.60 4.66 -5.67
C PHE A 113 -16.60 4.88 -6.79
N ALA A 114 -16.75 3.92 -7.71
CA ALA A 114 -17.62 4.07 -8.87
C ALA A 114 -19.08 3.79 -8.55
N LEU A 115 -19.98 4.44 -9.27
CA LEU A 115 -21.43 4.27 -9.17
C LEU A 115 -22.06 4.33 -10.56
N ILE A 116 -22.93 3.37 -10.86
CA ILE A 116 -23.83 3.39 -12.03
C ILE A 116 -25.22 2.92 -11.65
N TYR A 117 -26.20 3.10 -12.54
CA TYR A 117 -27.59 2.68 -12.33
C TYR A 117 -28.08 1.72 -13.43
N ASP A 118 -28.18 0.44 -13.08
CA ASP A 118 -28.75 -0.58 -13.94
C ASP A 118 -30.27 -0.37 -14.10
N THR A 119 -30.66 0.21 -15.24
CA THR A 119 -32.05 0.51 -15.57
C THR A 119 -32.93 -0.73 -15.70
N LYS A 120 -32.36 -1.86 -16.13
CA LYS A 120 -33.09 -3.11 -16.37
C LYS A 120 -33.51 -3.76 -15.06
N HIS A 121 -32.64 -3.73 -14.07
CA HIS A 121 -32.89 -4.34 -12.75
C HIS A 121 -33.30 -3.33 -11.67
N GLN A 122 -33.24 -2.03 -11.97
CA GLN A 122 -33.52 -0.92 -11.05
C GLN A 122 -32.59 -0.91 -9.82
N LEU A 123 -31.31 -1.13 -10.06
CA LEU A 123 -30.28 -1.22 -9.02
C LEU A 123 -29.14 -0.25 -9.29
N PHE A 124 -28.54 0.26 -8.22
CA PHE A 124 -27.24 0.89 -8.27
C PHE A 124 -26.16 -0.18 -8.09
N TRP A 125 -25.09 -0.09 -8.89
CA TRP A 125 -23.88 -0.88 -8.71
C TRP A 125 -22.75 0.02 -8.21
N ALA A 126 -21.99 -0.44 -7.22
CA ALA A 126 -20.87 0.31 -6.65
C ALA A 126 -19.63 -0.54 -6.38
N THR A 127 -18.46 -0.04 -6.76
CA THR A 127 -17.17 -0.66 -6.43
C THR A 127 -16.71 -0.25 -5.03
N LEU A 128 -16.22 -1.20 -4.25
CA LEU A 128 -15.62 -0.99 -2.92
C LEU A 128 -14.11 -1.25 -3.01
N PHE A 129 -13.34 -0.17 -3.15
CA PHE A 129 -11.96 -0.20 -3.63
C PHE A 129 -11.01 -0.98 -2.72
N GLU A 130 -11.08 -0.74 -1.40
CA GLU A 130 -10.24 -1.41 -0.40
C GLU A 130 -10.82 -2.75 0.07
N ALA A 131 -12.09 -3.00 -0.21
CA ALA A 131 -12.77 -4.22 0.18
C ALA A 131 -12.60 -5.34 -0.84
N ASN A 132 -12.18 -5.02 -2.06
CA ASN A 132 -12.16 -5.92 -3.21
C ASN A 132 -13.54 -6.51 -3.49
N LYS A 133 -14.56 -5.64 -3.47
CA LYS A 133 -15.97 -6.03 -3.64
C LYS A 133 -16.72 -5.13 -4.60
N LEU A 134 -17.82 -5.66 -5.10
CA LEU A 134 -18.85 -4.99 -5.87
C LEU A 134 -20.18 -5.22 -5.17
N ILE A 135 -20.95 -4.16 -4.92
CA ILE A 135 -22.27 -4.25 -4.29
C ILE A 135 -23.37 -3.75 -5.23
N ALA A 136 -24.56 -4.30 -5.07
CA ALA A 136 -25.80 -3.79 -5.65
C ALA A 136 -26.75 -3.31 -4.56
N PHE A 137 -27.40 -2.16 -4.75
CA PHE A 137 -28.47 -1.71 -3.85
C PHE A 137 -29.65 -1.10 -4.61
N ASP A 138 -30.83 -1.17 -4.01
CA ASP A 138 -32.07 -0.66 -4.61
C ASP A 138 -32.31 0.84 -4.35
N ASN A 139 -33.46 1.34 -4.82
CA ASN A 139 -33.87 2.74 -4.68
C ASN A 139 -34.21 3.17 -3.24
N GLU A 140 -34.18 2.22 -2.30
CA GLU A 140 -34.35 2.39 -0.85
C GLU A 140 -33.01 2.21 -0.11
N GLY A 141 -31.92 1.97 -0.85
CA GLY A 141 -30.58 1.74 -0.32
C GLY A 141 -30.42 0.43 0.44
N THR A 142 -31.19 -0.59 0.10
CA THR A 142 -31.03 -1.95 0.62
C THR A 142 -30.04 -2.70 -0.25
N ILE A 143 -28.96 -3.22 0.33
CA ILE A 143 -27.99 -4.05 -0.40
C ILE A 143 -28.68 -5.36 -0.82
N ARG A 144 -28.70 -5.62 -2.12
CA ARG A 144 -29.33 -6.80 -2.75
C ARG A 144 -28.32 -7.84 -3.21
N ASN A 145 -27.08 -7.43 -3.46
CA ASN A 145 -26.00 -8.33 -3.81
C ASN A 145 -24.64 -7.77 -3.35
N GLU A 146 -23.71 -8.67 -3.07
CA GLU A 146 -22.30 -8.39 -2.74
C GLU A 146 -21.45 -9.51 -3.34
N VAL A 147 -20.43 -9.13 -4.12
CA VAL A 147 -19.59 -10.06 -4.88
C VAL A 147 -18.12 -9.69 -4.69
N ASP A 148 -17.28 -10.68 -4.39
CA ASP A 148 -15.84 -10.49 -4.33
C ASP A 148 -15.25 -10.28 -5.73
N THR A 149 -14.27 -9.40 -5.84
CA THR A 149 -13.59 -9.05 -7.09
C THR A 149 -12.10 -9.33 -6.99
N ALA A 150 -11.37 -9.16 -8.10
CA ALA A 150 -9.92 -8.95 -7.99
C ALA A 150 -9.60 -7.63 -7.25
N ASP A 151 -8.35 -7.46 -6.84
CA ASP A 151 -7.88 -6.36 -6.00
C ASP A 151 -8.14 -4.98 -6.64
N THR A 152 -8.38 -3.96 -5.83
CA THR A 152 -8.54 -2.55 -6.26
C THR A 152 -9.61 -2.28 -7.33
N PRO A 153 -10.85 -2.81 -7.21
CA PRO A 153 -11.93 -2.49 -8.15
C PRO A 153 -12.25 -0.99 -8.13
N ARG A 154 -12.21 -0.32 -9.27
CA ARG A 154 -12.24 1.14 -9.35
C ARG A 154 -13.34 1.63 -10.29
N GLY A 155 -13.07 1.76 -11.58
CA GLY A 155 -14.02 2.21 -12.60
C GLY A 155 -15.09 1.16 -12.91
N LEU A 156 -16.25 1.62 -13.37
CA LEU A 156 -17.43 0.79 -13.60
C LEU A 156 -18.17 1.26 -14.85
N ALA A 157 -18.52 0.33 -15.73
CA ALA A 157 -19.36 0.62 -16.90
C ALA A 157 -20.26 -0.55 -17.27
N LEU A 158 -21.51 -0.29 -17.64
CA LEU A 158 -22.51 -1.27 -18.03
C LEU A 158 -22.85 -1.13 -19.50
N THR A 159 -22.71 -2.24 -20.22
CA THR A 159 -23.14 -2.37 -21.61
C THR A 159 -24.62 -2.74 -21.69
N ASP A 160 -25.26 -2.38 -22.81
CA ASP A 160 -26.68 -2.65 -23.08
C ASP A 160 -27.07 -4.14 -23.05
N ASP A 161 -26.12 -5.03 -23.35
CA ASP A 161 -26.34 -6.48 -23.31
C ASP A 161 -26.23 -7.07 -21.89
N GLY A 162 -26.01 -6.24 -20.87
CA GLY A 162 -25.95 -6.65 -19.47
C GLY A 162 -24.56 -7.10 -19.02
N ARG A 163 -23.49 -6.70 -19.71
CA ARG A 163 -22.13 -6.93 -19.20
C ARG A 163 -21.63 -5.73 -18.42
N LEU A 164 -21.26 -5.97 -17.17
CA LEU A 164 -20.69 -4.99 -16.25
C LEU A 164 -19.16 -5.11 -16.24
N LEU A 165 -18.49 -4.06 -16.68
CA LEU A 165 -17.04 -3.95 -16.73
C LEU A 165 -16.56 -3.27 -15.45
N VAL A 166 -15.55 -3.86 -14.81
CA VAL A 166 -14.88 -3.34 -13.62
C VAL A 166 -13.40 -3.21 -13.90
N SER A 167 -12.83 -2.01 -13.81
CA SER A 167 -11.38 -1.83 -13.89
C SER A 167 -10.74 -2.07 -12.53
N HIS A 168 -9.50 -2.54 -12.53
CA HIS A 168 -8.71 -2.78 -11.32
C HIS A 168 -7.49 -1.86 -11.32
N ALA A 169 -7.56 -0.77 -10.55
CA ALA A 169 -6.69 0.39 -10.73
C ALA A 169 -5.21 0.08 -10.57
N MET A 170 -4.85 -0.80 -9.61
CA MET A 170 -3.45 -1.05 -9.27
C MET A 170 -2.91 -2.38 -9.78
N THR A 171 -3.76 -3.25 -10.34
CA THR A 171 -3.34 -4.56 -10.87
C THR A 171 -3.31 -4.61 -12.40
N GLY A 172 -3.86 -3.61 -13.09
CA GLY A 172 -3.83 -3.56 -14.56
C GLY A 172 -4.82 -4.52 -15.21
N GLN A 173 -5.96 -4.79 -14.57
CA GLN A 173 -6.94 -5.78 -15.01
C GLN A 173 -8.32 -5.16 -15.28
N ILE A 174 -9.13 -5.87 -16.07
CA ILE A 174 -10.56 -5.60 -16.24
C ILE A 174 -11.32 -6.90 -16.03
N SER A 175 -12.32 -6.87 -15.16
CA SER A 175 -13.27 -7.97 -14.98
C SER A 175 -14.58 -7.64 -15.71
N ILE A 176 -15.16 -8.63 -16.38
CA ILE A 176 -16.46 -8.52 -17.06
C ILE A 176 -17.41 -9.49 -16.38
N TYR A 177 -18.50 -8.98 -15.83
CA TYR A 177 -19.55 -9.75 -15.17
C TYR A 177 -20.85 -9.74 -15.98
N ASP A 178 -21.59 -10.84 -15.94
CA ASP A 178 -22.95 -10.91 -16.46
C ASP A 178 -23.95 -10.41 -15.40
N THR A 179 -24.79 -9.44 -15.76
CA THR A 179 -25.86 -8.88 -14.92
C THR A 179 -27.24 -9.45 -15.23
N THR A 180 -27.38 -10.40 -16.16
CA THR A 180 -28.68 -11.00 -16.52
C THR A 180 -29.41 -11.65 -15.35
N SER A 181 -28.67 -12.11 -14.35
CA SER A 181 -29.19 -12.47 -13.04
C SER A 181 -28.68 -11.53 -11.96
N LEU A 182 -29.45 -11.39 -10.87
CA LEU A 182 -29.02 -10.59 -9.71
C LEU A 182 -27.68 -11.08 -9.15
N ALA A 183 -27.46 -12.41 -9.10
CA ALA A 183 -26.18 -13.00 -8.77
C ALA A 183 -25.22 -12.86 -9.97
N LEU A 184 -24.23 -11.97 -9.85
CA LEU A 184 -23.26 -11.76 -10.92
C LEU A 184 -22.41 -13.00 -11.15
N THR A 185 -22.12 -13.29 -12.41
CA THR A 185 -21.16 -14.31 -12.80
C THR A 185 -20.00 -13.67 -13.55
N LEU A 186 -18.76 -14.00 -13.17
CA LEU A 186 -17.58 -13.52 -13.88
C LEU A 186 -17.52 -14.20 -15.26
N ILE A 187 -17.67 -13.43 -16.33
CA ILE A 187 -17.51 -13.91 -17.71
C ILE A 187 -16.03 -14.04 -18.04
N LYS A 188 -15.27 -12.98 -17.78
CA LYS A 188 -13.86 -12.92 -18.16
C LYS A 188 -13.09 -11.92 -17.32
N ARG A 189 -11.83 -12.24 -17.04
CA ARG A 189 -10.82 -11.28 -16.59
C ARG A 189 -9.80 -11.07 -17.70
N ILE A 190 -9.48 -9.82 -17.98
CA ILE A 190 -8.52 -9.40 -19.01
C ILE A 190 -7.37 -8.70 -18.31
N ASP A 191 -6.18 -9.26 -18.43
CA ASP A 191 -4.94 -8.58 -18.02
C ASP A 191 -4.51 -7.64 -19.16
N LEU A 192 -4.30 -6.36 -18.84
CA LEU A 192 -3.77 -5.41 -19.81
C LEU A 192 -2.29 -5.70 -20.05
N ALA A 193 -1.88 -5.62 -21.30
CA ALA A 193 -0.53 -5.98 -21.73
C ALA A 193 0.53 -5.07 -21.09
N GLU A 194 1.52 -5.70 -20.48
CA GLU A 194 2.77 -5.07 -20.06
C GLU A 194 3.77 -5.13 -21.24
N LYS A 195 4.55 -4.06 -21.44
CA LYS A 195 5.67 -4.06 -22.39
C LYS A 195 6.92 -3.57 -21.68
N GLN A 196 8.06 -4.15 -22.02
CA GLN A 196 9.38 -3.78 -21.52
C GLN A 196 10.37 -3.68 -22.70
N TYR A 197 11.25 -2.69 -22.66
CA TYR A 197 12.23 -2.33 -23.67
C TYR A 197 13.49 -1.82 -22.98
N THR A 198 14.63 -1.99 -23.66
CA THR A 198 15.92 -1.51 -23.16
C THR A 198 16.06 0.01 -23.16
N ASP A 199 15.32 0.70 -24.02
CA ASP A 199 15.30 2.16 -24.08
C ASP A 199 14.22 2.67 -23.12
N GLU A 200 14.63 3.20 -21.97
CA GLU A 200 13.75 3.63 -20.89
C GLU A 200 12.75 4.70 -21.36
N PHE A 201 13.13 5.57 -22.30
CA PHE A 201 12.30 6.68 -22.80
C PHE A 201 11.18 6.23 -23.74
N VAL A 202 11.11 4.94 -24.08
CA VAL A 202 9.98 4.39 -24.83
C VAL A 202 8.84 4.11 -23.87
N SER A 203 7.62 4.54 -24.23
CA SER A 203 6.42 4.26 -23.44
C SER A 203 6.23 2.76 -23.18
N GLN A 204 6.29 2.38 -21.90
CA GLN A 204 6.39 1.00 -21.44
C GLN A 204 6.02 0.87 -19.96
N GLY A 205 5.98 -0.35 -19.45
CA GLY A 205 5.69 -0.64 -18.05
C GLY A 205 4.30 -1.22 -17.81
N LEU A 206 3.92 -1.22 -16.53
CA LEU A 206 2.71 -1.84 -16.00
C LEU A 206 1.51 -0.89 -16.06
N PRO A 207 0.34 -1.31 -16.58
CA PRO A 207 -0.89 -0.52 -16.55
C PRO A 207 -1.38 -0.26 -15.11
N ARG A 208 -1.55 1.01 -14.76
CA ARG A 208 -1.90 1.51 -13.40
C ARG A 208 -2.81 2.73 -13.49
N LEU A 209 -3.53 3.04 -12.41
CA LEU A 209 -4.48 4.17 -12.33
C LEU A 209 -5.63 4.07 -13.35
N LEU A 210 -6.22 2.88 -13.47
CA LEU A 210 -7.40 2.65 -14.32
C LEU A 210 -8.67 3.17 -13.61
N ASP A 211 -8.81 4.49 -13.51
CA ASP A 211 -9.90 5.13 -12.76
C ASP A 211 -11.24 5.08 -13.48
N ASP A 212 -11.25 5.07 -14.82
CA ASP A 212 -12.48 5.16 -15.62
C ASP A 212 -12.52 4.26 -16.86
N ILE A 213 -13.74 4.05 -17.37
CA ILE A 213 -14.04 3.23 -18.54
C ILE A 213 -15.08 3.93 -19.41
N ALA A 214 -14.71 4.35 -20.61
CA ALA A 214 -15.65 4.87 -21.61
C ALA A 214 -16.06 3.78 -22.59
N ILE A 215 -17.36 3.53 -22.74
CA ILE A 215 -17.89 2.58 -23.74
C ILE A 215 -18.21 3.33 -25.03
N SER A 216 -17.79 2.79 -26.18
CA SER A 216 -18.14 3.37 -27.48
C SER A 216 -19.66 3.31 -27.72
N PRO A 217 -20.26 4.27 -28.42
CA PRO A 217 -21.72 4.29 -28.62
C PRO A 217 -22.30 3.07 -29.35
N ASP A 218 -21.47 2.29 -30.05
CA ASP A 218 -21.89 1.03 -30.67
C ASP A 218 -21.77 -0.19 -29.73
N GLY A 219 -21.32 0.01 -28.49
CA GLY A 219 -21.14 -1.02 -27.45
C GLY A 219 -20.00 -2.00 -27.72
N LYS A 220 -19.15 -1.75 -28.72
CA LYS A 220 -18.13 -2.72 -29.17
C LYS A 220 -16.74 -2.49 -28.60
N GLU A 221 -16.49 -1.34 -27.98
CA GLU A 221 -15.17 -1.03 -27.44
C GLU A 221 -15.26 -0.34 -26.08
N ALA A 222 -14.37 -0.72 -25.17
CA ALA A 222 -14.08 0.06 -23.97
C ALA A 222 -12.75 0.79 -24.14
N TRP A 223 -12.69 2.04 -23.69
CA TRP A 223 -11.52 2.91 -23.71
C TRP A 223 -11.15 3.26 -22.28
N LEU A 224 -9.92 2.97 -21.88
CA LEU A 224 -9.46 3.12 -20.51
C LEU A 224 -8.27 4.07 -20.48
N PRO A 225 -8.44 5.32 -20.01
CA PRO A 225 -7.34 6.21 -19.66
C PRO A 225 -6.56 5.63 -18.47
N HIS A 226 -5.23 5.62 -18.55
CA HIS A 226 -4.38 5.11 -17.47
C HIS A 226 -2.92 5.57 -17.61
N LEU A 227 -2.08 5.12 -16.68
CA LEU A 227 -0.63 5.26 -16.73
C LEU A 227 0.05 3.92 -16.97
N LEU A 228 1.28 3.97 -17.48
CA LEU A 228 2.22 2.87 -17.49
C LEU A 228 3.36 3.19 -16.52
N TRP A 229 3.57 2.33 -15.52
CA TRP A 229 4.66 2.45 -14.54
C TRP A 229 5.85 1.62 -14.96
N ASN A 230 6.99 2.27 -15.16
CA ASN A 230 8.25 1.60 -15.46
C ASN A 230 9.27 1.88 -14.34
N PHE A 231 9.38 0.95 -13.39
CA PHE A 231 10.20 1.12 -12.18
C PHE A 231 11.46 0.25 -12.16
N ASP A 232 11.87 -0.30 -13.31
CA ASP A 232 13.09 -1.10 -13.49
C ASP A 232 14.40 -0.30 -13.39
N HIS A 233 14.31 1.03 -13.43
CA HIS A 233 15.40 1.99 -13.30
C HIS A 233 15.07 3.03 -12.22
N PRO A 234 16.08 3.74 -11.66
CA PRO A 234 15.86 4.81 -10.68
C PRO A 234 14.81 5.81 -11.15
N PHE A 235 13.99 6.32 -10.22
CA PHE A 235 12.96 7.28 -10.56
C PHE A 235 13.55 8.53 -11.18
N GLN A 236 13.01 8.88 -12.34
CA GLN A 236 13.40 10.06 -13.07
C GLN A 236 12.18 10.67 -13.75
N PHE A 237 12.42 11.78 -14.43
CA PHE A 237 11.38 12.62 -14.97
C PHE A 237 10.78 12.13 -16.31
N GLN A 238 11.51 11.44 -17.20
CA GLN A 238 11.09 11.22 -18.60
C GLN A 238 10.94 9.75 -19.04
N SER A 239 10.94 8.80 -18.12
CA SER A 239 10.88 7.35 -18.38
C SER A 239 10.21 6.50 -17.30
N THR A 240 9.95 7.06 -16.11
CA THR A 240 9.33 6.32 -15.01
C THR A 240 7.81 6.15 -15.17
N VAL A 241 7.14 7.13 -15.78
CA VAL A 241 5.67 7.10 -15.98
C VAL A 241 5.31 7.55 -17.38
N PHE A 242 4.36 6.86 -18.02
CA PHE A 242 3.81 7.27 -19.31
C PHE A 242 2.28 7.26 -19.35
N PRO A 243 1.62 8.30 -19.89
CA PRO A 243 0.19 8.25 -20.15
C PRO A 243 -0.14 7.30 -21.30
N ALA A 244 -1.24 6.57 -21.14
CA ALA A 244 -1.75 5.64 -22.13
C ALA A 244 -3.28 5.59 -22.15
N VAL A 245 -3.82 5.10 -23.25
CA VAL A 245 -5.25 4.77 -23.37
C VAL A 245 -5.38 3.40 -24.00
N SER A 246 -5.85 2.42 -23.22
CA SER A 246 -6.07 1.05 -23.68
C SER A 246 -7.45 0.86 -24.30
N LEU A 247 -7.55 -0.03 -25.27
CA LEU A 247 -8.80 -0.35 -25.97
C LEU A 247 -9.12 -1.82 -25.79
N ILE A 248 -10.34 -2.13 -25.39
CA ILE A 248 -10.84 -3.49 -25.23
C ILE A 248 -11.87 -3.77 -26.30
N ASP A 249 -11.75 -4.90 -27.01
CA ASP A 249 -12.86 -5.43 -27.80
C ASP A 249 -13.95 -5.90 -26.85
N LEU A 250 -15.18 -5.44 -27.04
CA LEU A 250 -16.36 -5.91 -26.32
C LEU A 250 -17.25 -6.77 -27.20
N THR A 251 -16.79 -7.20 -28.37
CA THR A 251 -17.53 -8.18 -29.17
C THR A 251 -17.67 -9.48 -28.38
N PRO A 252 -18.89 -9.97 -28.12
CA PRO A 252 -19.11 -11.17 -27.33
C PRO A 252 -18.28 -12.38 -27.81
N GLY A 253 -17.55 -13.00 -26.89
CA GLY A 253 -16.66 -14.12 -27.17
C GLY A 253 -15.29 -13.75 -27.75
N GLN A 254 -15.03 -12.47 -28.02
CA GLN A 254 -13.74 -11.96 -28.50
C GLN A 254 -13.12 -10.94 -27.55
N GLU A 255 -13.61 -10.85 -26.31
CA GLU A 255 -13.22 -9.78 -25.39
C GLU A 255 -11.74 -9.84 -25.05
N ALA A 256 -10.97 -8.84 -25.48
CA ALA A 256 -9.53 -8.80 -25.29
C ALA A 256 -9.00 -7.39 -25.51
N GLU A 257 -7.84 -7.08 -24.95
CA GLU A 257 -7.16 -5.83 -25.27
C GLU A 257 -6.66 -5.82 -26.72
N LYS A 258 -6.97 -4.74 -27.45
CA LYS A 258 -6.40 -4.44 -28.77
C LYS A 258 -5.07 -3.72 -28.61
N THR A 259 -4.04 -4.47 -28.17
CA THR A 259 -2.71 -3.94 -27.81
C THR A 259 -2.04 -3.12 -28.92
N GLU A 260 -2.36 -3.39 -30.18
CA GLU A 260 -1.86 -2.67 -31.36
C GLU A 260 -2.52 -1.28 -31.54
N LEU A 261 -3.69 -1.08 -30.94
CA LEU A 261 -4.46 0.17 -30.99
C LEU A 261 -4.28 1.05 -29.77
N ARG A 262 -3.65 0.55 -28.69
CA ARG A 262 -3.32 1.33 -27.47
C ARG A 262 -2.65 2.65 -27.83
N LYS A 263 -3.16 3.74 -27.24
CA LYS A 263 -2.57 5.07 -27.37
C LYS A 263 -1.44 5.21 -26.36
N GLU A 264 -0.28 5.66 -26.83
CA GLU A 264 0.95 5.80 -26.04
C GLU A 264 1.52 7.20 -26.31
N LEU A 265 2.04 7.86 -25.26
CA LEU A 265 2.53 9.26 -25.26
C LEU A 265 3.30 9.62 -26.54
N PHE A 266 4.37 8.89 -26.82
CA PHE A 266 5.32 9.22 -27.89
C PHE A 266 4.98 8.72 -29.28
N ARG A 267 3.89 7.95 -29.42
CA ARG A 267 3.58 7.28 -30.69
C ARG A 267 2.24 7.69 -31.27
N GLN A 268 1.22 7.79 -30.43
CA GLN A 268 -0.16 8.00 -30.87
C GLN A 268 -0.84 9.19 -30.19
N ILE A 269 -0.27 9.66 -29.07
CA ILE A 269 -0.72 10.86 -28.35
C ILE A 269 0.10 12.10 -28.76
N ASN A 270 1.20 11.90 -29.48
CA ASN A 270 2.09 12.97 -29.90
C ASN A 270 1.46 13.96 -30.90
N THR A 271 0.98 15.09 -30.40
CA THR A 271 0.66 16.27 -31.22
C THR A 271 1.83 17.24 -31.21
N ILE A 272 2.20 17.77 -32.38
CA ILE A 272 3.37 18.64 -32.56
C ILE A 272 2.98 20.12 -32.38
N GLU A 273 3.80 20.89 -31.69
CA GLU A 273 3.66 22.35 -31.52
C GLU A 273 4.34 23.17 -32.65
N ASN A 274 4.15 24.49 -32.62
CA ASN A 274 5.07 25.40 -33.31
C ASN A 274 6.47 25.20 -32.70
N ALA A 275 7.51 25.00 -33.52
CA ALA A 275 8.86 24.53 -33.15
C ALA A 275 9.10 23.00 -33.15
N ASN A 276 8.15 22.19 -33.65
CA ASN A 276 8.38 20.77 -34.00
C ASN A 276 8.66 19.83 -32.79
N ARG A 277 8.26 20.22 -31.58
CA ARG A 277 8.35 19.42 -30.34
C ARG A 277 7.01 18.71 -30.05
N THR A 278 7.09 17.52 -29.45
CA THR A 278 5.91 16.75 -29.01
C THR A 278 5.29 17.39 -27.78
N ARG A 279 3.95 17.54 -27.76
CA ARG A 279 3.21 17.89 -26.54
C ARG A 279 3.25 16.73 -25.55
N ILE A 280 3.89 16.97 -24.41
CA ILE A 280 3.84 16.07 -23.26
C ILE A 280 2.56 16.33 -22.49
N VAL A 281 1.90 15.26 -22.03
CA VAL A 281 0.66 15.30 -21.26
C VAL A 281 0.75 14.29 -20.13
N SER A 282 -0.09 14.41 -19.11
CA SER A 282 0.00 13.54 -17.94
C SER A 282 -1.35 13.27 -17.25
N ASN A 283 -1.40 12.14 -16.55
CA ASN A 283 -2.53 11.62 -15.79
C ASN A 283 -3.88 11.68 -16.55
N PRO A 284 -4.06 10.91 -17.64
CA PRO A 284 -5.36 10.70 -18.25
C PRO A 284 -6.36 10.20 -17.18
N ALA A 285 -7.50 10.85 -17.03
CA ALA A 285 -8.41 10.59 -15.91
C ALA A 285 -9.80 10.12 -16.33
N ASP A 286 -10.52 10.91 -17.13
CA ASP A 286 -11.89 10.64 -17.55
C ASP A 286 -12.00 10.70 -19.08
N ALA A 287 -12.98 10.00 -19.65
CA ALA A 287 -13.18 9.91 -21.08
C ALA A 287 -14.66 9.86 -21.47
N GLU A 288 -15.06 10.67 -22.46
CA GLU A 288 -16.44 10.73 -22.93
C GLU A 288 -16.55 10.86 -24.46
N PHE A 289 -17.51 10.14 -25.04
CA PHE A 289 -17.74 10.16 -26.49
C PHE A 289 -18.63 11.35 -26.90
N SER A 290 -18.37 11.90 -28.09
CA SER A 290 -19.35 12.79 -28.72
C SER A 290 -20.65 12.03 -29.01
N ASN A 291 -21.77 12.74 -29.03
CA ASN A 291 -23.09 12.13 -29.29
C ASN A 291 -23.16 11.36 -30.62
N ASP A 292 -22.36 11.75 -31.62
CA ASP A 292 -22.29 11.05 -32.91
C ASP A 292 -21.25 9.92 -32.95
N GLY A 293 -20.55 9.66 -31.84
CA GLY A 293 -19.51 8.65 -31.68
C GLY A 293 -18.24 8.87 -32.50
N LYS A 294 -18.11 10.02 -33.18
CA LYS A 294 -16.95 10.29 -34.05
C LYS A 294 -15.77 10.85 -33.31
N ARG A 295 -15.95 11.31 -32.07
CA ARG A 295 -14.87 11.81 -31.21
C ARG A 295 -14.92 11.19 -29.83
N LEU A 296 -13.75 11.11 -29.23
CA LEU A 296 -13.54 10.80 -27.81
C LEU A 296 -12.77 11.96 -27.19
N TYR A 297 -13.30 12.49 -26.10
CA TYR A 297 -12.69 13.52 -25.27
C TYR A 297 -12.08 12.85 -24.05
N ILE A 298 -10.87 13.22 -23.66
CA ILE A 298 -10.18 12.66 -22.49
C ILE A 298 -9.56 13.79 -21.69
N THR A 299 -9.85 13.88 -20.39
CA THR A 299 -9.18 14.83 -19.49
C THR A 299 -7.79 14.33 -19.14
N LEU A 300 -6.84 15.25 -19.09
CA LEU A 300 -5.48 15.02 -18.66
C LEU A 300 -5.27 15.81 -17.38
N ALA A 301 -5.54 15.16 -16.26
CA ALA A 301 -5.69 15.81 -14.97
C ALA A 301 -4.38 16.45 -14.48
N GLY A 302 -3.24 15.83 -14.78
CA GLY A 302 -1.92 16.33 -14.36
C GLY A 302 -1.48 17.55 -15.16
N SER A 303 -1.58 17.47 -16.49
CA SER A 303 -1.15 18.53 -17.39
C SER A 303 -2.22 19.59 -17.66
N GLU A 304 -3.42 19.41 -17.10
CA GLU A 304 -4.56 20.33 -17.18
C GLU A 304 -5.02 20.60 -18.61
N ASP A 305 -5.07 19.53 -19.40
CA ASP A 305 -5.44 19.57 -20.80
C ASP A 305 -6.69 18.74 -21.11
N LEU A 306 -7.24 18.98 -22.30
CA LEU A 306 -8.20 18.07 -22.94
C LEU A 306 -7.60 17.45 -24.20
N MET A 307 -7.57 16.12 -24.26
CA MET A 307 -7.23 15.37 -25.46
C MET A 307 -8.48 15.06 -26.28
N VAL A 308 -8.40 15.30 -27.58
CA VAL A 308 -9.48 15.01 -28.55
C VAL A 308 -8.98 13.98 -29.55
N ILE A 309 -9.67 12.85 -29.61
CA ILE A 309 -9.42 11.76 -30.55
C ILE A 309 -10.51 11.76 -31.63
N ASP A 310 -10.11 11.78 -32.90
CA ASP A 310 -10.98 11.61 -34.07
C ASP A 310 -11.06 10.13 -34.47
N LEU A 311 -12.26 9.57 -34.45
CA LEU A 311 -12.58 8.21 -34.86
C LEU A 311 -13.07 8.13 -36.31
N SER A 312 -13.49 9.26 -36.91
CA SER A 312 -14.15 9.28 -38.22
C SER A 312 -13.33 8.72 -39.39
N ARG A 313 -11.99 8.77 -39.30
CA ARG A 313 -11.04 8.30 -40.34
C ARG A 313 -10.37 6.97 -40.00
N ARG A 314 -10.86 6.26 -39.01
CA ARG A 314 -10.29 4.98 -38.57
C ARG A 314 -10.44 3.92 -39.68
N SER A 315 -9.32 3.31 -40.08
CA SER A 315 -9.32 2.16 -40.98
C SER A 315 -9.53 0.88 -40.17
N THR A 316 -10.66 0.21 -40.33
CA THR A 316 -10.99 -1.06 -39.65
C THR A 316 -10.40 -2.30 -40.32
N LYS A 317 -9.76 -2.16 -41.49
CA LYS A 317 -9.10 -3.27 -42.22
C LYS A 317 -7.60 -3.01 -42.45
N PRO A 318 -6.73 -4.03 -42.31
CA PRO A 318 -5.33 -3.91 -42.74
C PRO A 318 -5.27 -3.74 -44.27
N LYS A 319 -4.62 -2.67 -44.74
CA LYS A 319 -4.46 -2.43 -46.19
C LYS A 319 -3.52 -3.49 -46.79
N LYS A 320 -4.07 -4.36 -47.65
CA LYS A 320 -3.35 -5.46 -48.35
C LYS A 320 -2.20 -5.01 -49.27
N LYS A 321 -2.14 -3.73 -49.68
CA LYS A 321 -1.02 -3.15 -50.44
C LYS A 321 -0.55 -1.83 -49.78
N ARG A 322 0.67 -1.83 -49.25
CA ARG A 322 1.36 -0.62 -48.79
C ARG A 322 2.08 0.01 -49.99
N SER A 323 2.06 1.34 -50.11
CA SER A 323 2.90 2.01 -51.11
C SER A 323 4.39 1.78 -50.78
N LYS A 324 5.27 1.78 -51.79
CA LYS A 324 6.73 1.63 -51.59
C LYS A 324 7.30 2.58 -50.53
N ARG A 325 6.71 3.78 -50.40
CA ARG A 325 7.09 4.82 -49.39
C ARG A 325 6.68 4.48 -47.95
N ARG A 326 5.84 3.46 -47.73
CA ARG A 326 5.32 3.02 -46.42
C ARG A 326 5.66 1.56 -46.09
N GLN A 327 6.47 0.88 -46.91
CA GLN A 327 7.09 -0.40 -46.54
C GLN A 327 8.04 -0.17 -45.35
N GLY A 328 7.97 -1.01 -44.32
CA GLY A 328 8.78 -0.89 -43.10
C GLY A 328 8.19 -0.06 -41.94
N LYS A 329 7.22 0.84 -42.17
CA LYS A 329 6.57 1.60 -41.07
C LYS A 329 5.48 0.76 -40.38
N LYS A 330 5.48 0.63 -39.04
CA LYS A 330 4.39 -0.05 -38.29
C LYS A 330 3.03 0.61 -38.63
N GLN A 331 1.97 -0.19 -38.62
CA GLN A 331 0.63 0.29 -38.97
C GLN A 331 0.16 1.31 -37.92
N GLN A 332 0.30 2.62 -38.18
CA GLN A 332 -0.39 3.68 -37.44
C GLN A 332 -1.89 3.74 -37.85
N GLY A 333 -2.53 2.58 -38.02
CA GLY A 333 -3.96 2.49 -38.29
C GLY A 333 -4.72 2.63 -36.98
N GLY A 334 -5.78 3.43 -36.95
CA GLY A 334 -6.57 3.65 -35.74
C GLY A 334 -7.13 5.06 -35.67
N ALA A 335 -7.93 5.33 -34.64
CA ALA A 335 -8.32 6.68 -34.26
C ALA A 335 -7.07 7.51 -33.88
N LYS A 336 -7.10 8.82 -34.14
CA LYS A 336 -5.94 9.70 -33.98
C LYS A 336 -6.24 10.82 -33.00
N VAL A 337 -5.28 11.14 -32.14
CA VAL A 337 -5.31 12.41 -31.41
C VAL A 337 -5.20 13.54 -32.43
N THR A 338 -6.20 14.42 -32.46
CA THR A 338 -6.28 15.56 -33.39
C THR A 338 -6.06 16.90 -32.71
N GLN A 339 -6.23 16.95 -31.40
CA GLN A 339 -6.02 18.15 -30.60
C GLN A 339 -5.66 17.77 -29.16
N ILE A 340 -4.70 18.50 -28.60
CA ILE A 340 -4.57 18.71 -27.16
C ILE A 340 -4.95 20.17 -26.95
N LEU A 341 -6.02 20.46 -26.23
CA LEU A 341 -6.41 21.81 -25.83
C LEU A 341 -5.70 22.14 -24.53
N ARG A 342 -4.72 23.04 -24.60
CA ARG A 342 -3.87 23.48 -23.50
C ARG A 342 -4.07 24.98 -23.26
N HIS A 343 -4.40 25.46 -22.05
CA HIS A 343 -4.90 24.72 -20.88
C HIS A 343 -6.43 24.73 -20.85
N ILE A 344 -7.03 23.79 -20.11
CA ILE A 344 -8.37 23.99 -19.57
C ILE A 344 -8.23 24.96 -18.38
N PRO A 345 -8.91 26.12 -18.35
CA PRO A 345 -8.81 27.02 -17.20
C PRO A 345 -9.35 26.35 -15.93
N GLY A 346 -8.67 26.56 -14.80
CA GLY A 346 -8.91 25.83 -13.56
C GLY A 346 -7.93 24.67 -13.39
N ASP A 347 -8.06 23.93 -12.30
CA ASP A 347 -7.01 23.03 -11.84
C ASP A 347 -7.50 21.56 -11.74
N ASN A 348 -6.70 20.64 -12.28
CA ASN A 348 -6.93 19.19 -12.25
C ASN A 348 -8.30 18.73 -12.84
N PRO A 349 -8.49 18.81 -14.18
CA PRO A 349 -9.73 18.37 -14.84
C PRO A 349 -9.95 16.87 -14.67
N ARG A 350 -11.07 16.48 -14.05
CA ARG A 350 -11.37 15.07 -13.69
C ARG A 350 -12.74 14.55 -14.11
N GLY A 351 -13.67 15.42 -14.50
CA GLY A 351 -15.00 15.01 -14.95
C GLY A 351 -15.33 15.58 -16.33
N LEU A 352 -16.02 14.78 -17.15
CA LEU A 352 -16.53 15.17 -18.46
C LEU A 352 -18.03 14.92 -18.56
N LEU A 353 -18.74 15.84 -19.20
CA LEU A 353 -20.13 15.67 -19.59
C LEU A 353 -20.37 16.23 -20.99
N VAL A 354 -20.87 15.39 -21.89
CA VAL A 354 -21.30 15.79 -23.23
C VAL A 354 -22.81 16.01 -23.24
N GLN A 355 -23.24 17.23 -23.57
CA GLN A 355 -24.65 17.62 -23.67
C GLN A 355 -24.93 18.30 -25.02
N GLY A 356 -25.38 17.52 -26.01
CA GLY A 356 -25.47 18.00 -27.39
C GLY A 356 -24.08 18.39 -27.93
N ASP A 357 -23.92 19.65 -28.34
CA ASP A 357 -22.63 20.22 -28.75
C ASP A 357 -21.85 20.86 -27.58
N ARG A 358 -22.44 20.93 -26.38
CA ARG A 358 -21.77 21.46 -25.19
C ARG A 358 -20.92 20.36 -24.57
N LEU A 359 -19.67 20.69 -24.27
CA LEU A 359 -18.78 19.83 -23.51
C LEU A 359 -18.44 20.53 -22.20
N LEU A 360 -18.79 19.92 -21.08
CA LEU A 360 -18.50 20.45 -19.75
C LEU A 360 -17.32 19.68 -19.16
N VAL A 361 -16.38 20.42 -18.58
CA VAL A 361 -15.20 19.87 -17.90
C VAL A 361 -15.24 20.30 -16.44
N GLN A 362 -15.26 19.33 -15.53
CA GLN A 362 -15.21 19.58 -14.08
C GLN A 362 -13.76 19.53 -13.60
N ASN A 363 -13.31 20.63 -13.00
CA ASN A 363 -12.00 20.77 -12.37
C ASN A 363 -12.11 20.48 -10.87
N ALA A 364 -11.33 19.52 -10.39
CA ALA A 364 -11.44 19.06 -9.01
C ALA A 364 -10.81 20.04 -8.01
N MET A 365 -9.67 20.64 -8.34
CA MET A 365 -8.91 21.47 -7.39
C MET A 365 -9.38 22.92 -7.38
N SER A 366 -9.72 23.49 -8.54
CA SER A 366 -10.34 24.83 -8.60
C SER A 366 -11.83 24.81 -8.25
N GLN A 367 -12.43 23.63 -8.10
CA GLN A 367 -13.84 23.41 -7.75
C GLN A 367 -14.80 24.16 -8.69
N ASP A 368 -14.62 24.03 -9.99
CA ASP A 368 -15.46 24.67 -11.01
C ASP A 368 -15.73 23.78 -12.22
N VAL A 369 -16.70 24.23 -13.02
CA VAL A 369 -17.02 23.61 -14.30
C VAL A 369 -16.74 24.61 -15.42
N VAL A 370 -16.05 24.18 -16.46
CA VAL A 370 -15.76 24.94 -17.68
C VAL A 370 -16.69 24.47 -18.80
N LEU A 371 -17.19 25.41 -19.60
CA LEU A 371 -17.95 25.12 -20.80
C LEU A 371 -17.08 25.26 -22.05
N LEU A 372 -17.05 24.20 -22.84
CA LEU A 372 -16.38 24.10 -24.12
C LEU A 372 -17.39 23.87 -25.25
N ASP A 373 -17.04 24.35 -26.43
CA ASP A 373 -17.71 24.07 -27.69
C ASP A 373 -17.14 22.77 -28.28
N GLY A 374 -17.93 21.70 -28.24
CA GLY A 374 -17.64 20.42 -28.86
C GLY A 374 -18.12 20.31 -30.31
N SER A 375 -18.73 21.37 -30.86
CA SER A 375 -19.41 21.33 -32.15
C SER A 375 -18.47 21.05 -33.34
N GLY A 376 -19.10 20.72 -34.47
CA GLY A 376 -18.44 20.49 -35.75
C GLY A 376 -18.18 19.00 -36.02
N THR A 377 -18.52 18.54 -37.21
CA THR A 377 -18.52 17.12 -37.58
C THR A 377 -17.29 16.68 -38.38
N GLY A 378 -16.43 17.64 -38.73
CA GLY A 378 -15.23 17.39 -39.53
C GLY A 378 -14.08 16.76 -38.71
N PRO A 379 -13.18 16.00 -39.35
CA PRO A 379 -12.03 15.36 -38.71
C PRO A 379 -10.94 16.32 -38.20
N PHE A 380 -11.12 17.63 -38.42
CA PHE A 380 -10.21 18.69 -37.98
C PHE A 380 -10.93 19.81 -37.22
N ALA A 381 -12.23 19.66 -36.91
CA ALA A 381 -12.89 20.63 -36.06
C ALA A 381 -12.26 20.59 -34.66
N ARG A 382 -12.11 21.78 -34.07
CA ARG A 382 -11.36 22.00 -32.85
C ARG A 382 -12.32 22.36 -31.73
N VAL A 383 -12.14 21.75 -30.57
CA VAL A 383 -12.80 22.15 -29.34
C VAL A 383 -12.27 23.51 -28.90
N LYS A 384 -13.15 24.38 -28.41
CA LYS A 384 -12.80 25.74 -27.95
C LYS A 384 -13.43 26.03 -26.60
N ILE A 385 -12.80 26.86 -25.79
CA ILE A 385 -13.38 27.35 -24.54
C ILE A 385 -14.46 28.38 -24.88
N LEU A 386 -15.65 28.21 -24.32
CA LEU A 386 -16.75 29.16 -24.42
C LEU A 386 -16.87 30.01 -23.17
N GLN A 387 -16.77 29.39 -21.99
CA GLN A 387 -16.91 30.07 -20.72
C GLN A 387 -16.12 29.35 -19.62
N ALA A 388 -15.35 30.10 -18.83
CA ALA A 388 -14.56 29.58 -17.73
C ALA A 388 -14.44 30.62 -16.59
N PRO A 389 -14.89 30.30 -15.35
CA PRO A 389 -15.77 29.18 -15.04
C PRO A 389 -17.19 29.42 -15.62
N LEU A 390 -17.90 28.34 -15.92
CA LEU A 390 -19.36 28.36 -16.11
C LEU A 390 -20.04 28.62 -14.76
N TYR A 391 -19.67 27.85 -13.72
CA TYR A 391 -20.07 28.04 -12.32
C TYR A 391 -19.05 27.41 -11.36
N LYS A 392 -18.99 27.89 -10.11
CA LYS A 392 -18.30 27.19 -9.02
C LYS A 392 -19.14 26.03 -8.49
N THR A 393 -18.49 24.90 -8.27
CA THR A 393 -19.15 23.70 -7.74
C THR A 393 -19.44 23.80 -6.26
N VAL A 394 -18.78 24.68 -5.52
CA VAL A 394 -19.03 24.89 -4.08
C VAL A 394 -19.20 26.37 -3.78
N LYS A 395 -19.96 26.69 -2.73
CA LYS A 395 -20.11 28.05 -2.21
C LYS A 395 -18.89 28.50 -1.41
N GLN A 396 -18.29 27.56 -0.68
CA GLN A 396 -17.12 27.79 0.16
C GLN A 396 -16.28 26.52 0.21
N ASP A 397 -15.00 26.64 -0.10
CA ASP A 397 -14.05 25.52 0.03
C ASP A 397 -13.88 25.16 1.52
N PRO A 398 -14.10 23.90 1.93
CA PRO A 398 -13.94 23.49 3.32
C PRO A 398 -12.47 23.31 3.73
N LEU A 399 -11.54 23.23 2.78
CA LEU A 399 -10.12 23.11 3.07
C LEU A 399 -9.50 24.46 3.39
N SER A 400 -8.47 24.48 4.24
CA SER A 400 -7.65 25.69 4.40
C SER A 400 -6.91 26.02 3.10
N GLU A 401 -6.57 27.29 2.89
CA GLU A 401 -5.82 27.73 1.70
C GLU A 401 -4.51 26.95 1.52
N GLU A 402 -3.78 26.69 2.62
CA GLU A 402 -2.55 25.88 2.62
C GLU A 402 -2.81 24.44 2.16
N LEU A 403 -3.87 23.79 2.66
CA LEU A 403 -4.17 22.41 2.30
C LEU A 403 -4.70 22.31 0.86
N ARG A 404 -5.51 23.26 0.41
CA ARG A 404 -5.96 23.35 -0.99
C ARG A 404 -4.78 23.51 -1.93
N LEU A 405 -3.85 24.42 -1.61
CA LEU A 405 -2.62 24.61 -2.37
C LEU A 405 -1.81 23.31 -2.39
N GLY A 406 -1.62 22.64 -1.24
CA GLY A 406 -0.91 21.37 -1.16
C GLY A 406 -1.52 20.27 -2.02
N THR A 407 -2.85 20.17 -2.01
CA THR A 407 -3.61 19.21 -2.81
C THR A 407 -3.47 19.49 -4.30
N ARG A 408 -3.53 20.76 -4.71
CA ARG A 408 -3.26 21.20 -6.09
C ARG A 408 -1.86 20.82 -6.53
N LEU A 409 -0.83 21.21 -5.76
CA LEU A 409 0.56 20.95 -6.10
C LEU A 409 0.87 19.45 -6.22
N PHE A 410 0.26 18.62 -5.37
CA PHE A 410 0.44 17.17 -5.41
C PHE A 410 -0.12 16.53 -6.69
N ASN A 411 -1.18 17.12 -7.25
CA ASN A 411 -1.88 16.62 -8.43
C ASN A 411 -1.43 17.29 -9.73
N SER A 412 -0.76 18.44 -9.66
CA SER A 412 -0.38 19.25 -10.81
C SER A 412 0.97 18.81 -11.40
N ALA A 413 0.97 18.63 -12.72
CA ALA A 413 2.18 18.62 -13.54
C ALA A 413 2.29 19.92 -14.35
N ASN A 414 1.39 20.89 -14.16
CA ASN A 414 1.35 22.11 -14.96
C ASN A 414 2.58 22.98 -14.69
N THR A 415 3.51 22.98 -15.63
CA THR A 415 4.76 23.75 -15.56
C THR A 415 4.51 25.26 -15.63
N ASP A 416 3.38 25.72 -16.19
CA ASP A 416 3.08 27.13 -16.40
C ASP A 416 2.48 27.82 -15.16
N ASP A 417 2.00 27.07 -14.17
CA ASP A 417 1.37 27.59 -12.95
C ASP A 417 2.31 28.48 -12.11
N PHE A 418 3.59 28.10 -12.06
CA PHE A 418 4.63 28.76 -11.26
C PHE A 418 5.84 29.06 -12.16
N PRO A 419 5.78 30.07 -13.04
CA PRO A 419 6.77 30.26 -14.10
C PRO A 419 8.21 30.43 -13.59
N ASP A 420 8.40 31.03 -12.41
CA ASP A 420 9.72 31.22 -11.79
C ASP A 420 10.19 30.01 -10.97
N THR A 421 9.26 29.15 -10.54
CA THR A 421 9.51 27.99 -9.66
C THR A 421 8.58 26.83 -10.04
N PRO A 422 8.65 26.33 -11.28
CA PRO A 422 7.75 25.28 -11.74
C PRO A 422 7.93 24.06 -10.85
N ILE A 423 6.85 23.33 -10.56
CA ILE A 423 6.85 22.13 -9.69
C ILE A 423 6.97 20.81 -10.47
N ALA A 424 6.91 20.89 -11.80
CA ALA A 424 7.13 19.77 -12.72
C ALA A 424 7.82 20.31 -13.97
N GLY A 425 8.71 19.52 -14.55
CA GLY A 425 9.25 19.77 -15.88
C GLY A 425 8.21 19.39 -16.93
N ASP A 426 8.23 20.06 -18.08
CA ASP A 426 7.50 19.73 -19.31
C ASP A 426 6.16 18.97 -19.16
N PHE A 427 5.30 19.34 -18.21
CA PHE A 427 3.98 18.72 -18.02
C PHE A 427 3.96 17.20 -17.74
N TRP A 428 5.09 16.58 -17.41
CA TRP A 428 5.24 15.12 -17.55
C TRP A 428 4.54 14.30 -16.47
N MET A 429 4.68 14.69 -15.20
CA MET A 429 4.09 13.96 -14.08
C MET A 429 3.90 14.85 -12.87
N SER A 430 2.89 14.51 -12.07
CA SER A 430 2.70 14.99 -10.71
C SER A 430 2.99 13.88 -9.69
N CYS A 431 3.04 14.20 -8.39
CA CYS A 431 3.18 13.19 -7.32
C CYS A 431 2.10 12.09 -7.43
N ASN A 432 0.85 12.49 -7.77
CA ASN A 432 -0.28 11.57 -7.94
C ASN A 432 -0.08 10.53 -9.06
N SER A 433 0.88 10.75 -9.96
CA SER A 433 1.22 9.78 -11.02
C SER A 433 1.77 8.46 -10.47
N CYS A 434 2.40 8.49 -9.30
CA CYS A 434 2.95 7.33 -8.59
C CYS A 434 2.24 7.07 -7.26
N HIS A 435 1.69 8.11 -6.62
CA HIS A 435 1.03 8.07 -5.32
C HIS A 435 -0.48 8.31 -5.45
N LEU A 436 -1.22 7.32 -5.93
CA LEU A 436 -2.65 7.43 -6.23
C LEU A 436 -3.46 7.83 -4.99
N ASP A 437 -4.15 8.98 -5.07
CA ASP A 437 -4.93 9.56 -3.97
C ASP A 437 -4.10 9.81 -2.70
N GLY A 438 -2.79 10.05 -2.82
CA GLY A 438 -1.91 10.37 -1.71
C GLY A 438 -1.02 9.21 -1.23
N PHE A 439 -0.45 9.36 -0.04
CA PHE A 439 0.44 8.37 0.59
C PHE A 439 -0.37 7.37 1.42
N ASN A 440 -1.16 6.55 0.74
CA ASN A 440 -2.06 5.58 1.35
C ASN A 440 -1.65 4.12 1.02
N PHE A 441 -2.55 3.17 1.24
CA PHE A 441 -2.29 1.74 1.01
C PHE A 441 -1.83 1.41 -0.42
N THR A 442 -2.18 2.23 -1.41
CA THR A 442 -1.77 2.00 -2.81
C THR A 442 -0.25 2.11 -3.02
N ASN A 443 0.48 2.74 -2.10
CA ASN A 443 1.94 2.79 -2.16
C ASN A 443 2.59 1.40 -2.07
N ARG A 444 1.90 0.40 -1.51
CA ARG A 444 2.39 -0.99 -1.51
C ARG A 444 2.69 -1.52 -2.92
N TYR A 445 1.93 -1.08 -3.92
CA TYR A 445 2.12 -1.50 -5.31
C TYR A 445 3.38 -0.89 -5.91
N LEU A 446 3.69 0.36 -5.58
CA LEU A 446 4.96 0.98 -5.97
C LEU A 446 6.13 0.22 -5.36
N MET A 447 6.03 -0.13 -4.07
CA MET A 447 7.06 -0.92 -3.36
C MET A 447 7.20 -2.33 -3.93
N ALA A 448 6.12 -2.95 -4.41
CA ALA A 448 6.16 -4.25 -5.06
C ALA A 448 6.75 -4.17 -6.47
N ASP A 449 6.26 -3.24 -7.29
CA ASP A 449 6.68 -3.05 -8.69
C ASP A 449 8.14 -2.61 -8.79
N GLY A 450 8.61 -1.73 -7.90
CA GLY A 450 10.00 -1.31 -7.83
C GLY A 450 10.97 -2.44 -7.45
N ARG A 451 10.51 -3.48 -6.75
CA ARG A 451 11.31 -4.68 -6.43
C ARG A 451 11.28 -5.72 -7.53
N ARG A 452 10.19 -5.76 -8.31
CA ARG A 452 9.95 -6.82 -9.30
C ARG A 452 11.03 -6.92 -10.38
N TYR A 453 11.63 -5.80 -10.76
CA TYR A 453 12.59 -5.73 -11.87
C TYR A 453 14.01 -5.37 -11.43
N ARG A 454 14.27 -5.24 -10.13
CA ARG A 454 15.59 -4.86 -9.62
C ARG A 454 16.24 -5.99 -8.86
N ASP A 455 17.53 -6.19 -9.14
CA ASP A 455 18.36 -7.03 -8.30
C ASP A 455 18.80 -6.22 -7.08
N SER A 456 18.38 -6.64 -5.88
CA SER A 456 18.81 -5.99 -4.63
C SER A 456 20.33 -6.02 -4.41
N PHE A 457 21.05 -6.95 -5.06
CA PHE A 457 22.51 -6.98 -5.09
C PHE A 457 23.13 -5.92 -5.98
N GLU A 458 22.34 -5.21 -6.80
CA GLU A 458 22.76 -4.05 -7.57
C GLU A 458 22.16 -2.76 -7.03
N ASP A 459 20.84 -2.75 -6.82
CA ASP A 459 20.08 -1.63 -6.29
C ASP A 459 18.82 -2.11 -5.55
N ALA A 460 18.77 -1.86 -4.23
CA ALA A 460 17.62 -2.21 -3.39
C ALA A 460 16.63 -1.05 -3.23
N VAL A 461 16.92 0.14 -3.76
CA VAL A 461 16.09 1.34 -3.64
C VAL A 461 14.86 1.21 -4.55
N THR A 462 13.68 1.46 -4.02
CA THR A 462 12.41 1.45 -4.77
C THR A 462 11.76 2.83 -4.86
N GLY A 463 12.29 3.79 -4.11
CA GLY A 463 11.75 5.14 -3.96
C GLY A 463 12.75 6.24 -4.36
N HIS A 464 12.59 7.42 -3.76
CA HIS A 464 13.45 8.57 -4.02
C HIS A 464 14.77 8.45 -3.24
N ARG A 465 15.89 8.28 -3.94
CA ARG A 465 17.20 7.97 -3.31
C ARG A 465 17.74 9.06 -2.38
N ASP A 466 17.63 10.32 -2.79
CA ASP A 466 18.34 11.42 -2.13
C ASP A 466 17.55 12.11 -1.01
N VAL A 467 16.38 11.58 -0.61
CA VAL A 467 15.47 12.25 0.34
C VAL A 467 15.45 11.63 1.73
N ILE A 468 16.59 11.07 2.15
CA ILE A 468 16.71 10.38 3.44
C ILE A 468 16.47 11.35 4.62
N THR A 469 16.71 12.66 4.44
CA THR A 469 16.45 13.69 5.46
C THR A 469 15.00 14.21 5.45
N MET A 470 14.13 13.66 4.60
CA MET A 470 12.72 14.08 4.50
C MET A 470 12.00 14.00 5.86
N PHE A 471 12.43 13.10 6.73
CA PHE A 471 11.78 12.84 8.01
C PHE A 471 12.63 13.23 9.22
N ALA A 472 13.94 13.44 9.01
CA ALA A 472 14.90 13.78 10.05
C ALA A 472 15.24 15.29 10.08
N GLY A 473 14.19 16.13 10.07
CA GLY A 473 14.34 17.58 10.33
C GLY A 473 14.48 18.50 9.12
N LYS A 474 14.59 17.98 7.88
CA LYS A 474 14.60 18.82 6.64
C LYS A 474 13.53 18.42 5.61
N PRO A 475 12.24 18.30 5.99
CA PRO A 475 11.18 17.86 5.08
C PRO A 475 11.03 18.77 3.86
N LEU A 476 11.05 20.09 4.04
CA LEU A 476 10.81 21.02 2.93
C LEU A 476 11.93 20.96 1.87
N ALA A 477 13.18 20.86 2.33
CA ALA A 477 14.34 20.73 1.45
C ALA A 477 14.28 19.40 0.67
N ALA A 478 13.87 18.32 1.34
CA ALA A 478 13.75 17.01 0.71
C ALA A 478 12.61 16.96 -0.31
N ILE A 479 11.44 17.57 -0.02
CA ILE A 479 10.35 17.68 -1.00
C ILE A 479 10.82 18.47 -2.23
N ALA A 480 11.53 19.59 -2.03
CA ALA A 480 12.12 20.35 -3.13
C ALA A 480 13.13 19.52 -3.95
N ASP A 481 13.91 18.65 -3.30
CA ASP A 481 14.86 17.74 -3.96
C ASP A 481 14.15 16.66 -4.78
N VAL A 482 13.06 16.06 -4.27
CA VAL A 482 12.20 15.14 -5.05
C VAL A 482 11.72 15.83 -6.32
N ILE A 483 11.17 17.02 -6.15
CA ILE A 483 10.57 17.79 -7.23
C ILE A 483 11.63 18.16 -8.30
N GLN A 484 12.81 18.62 -7.87
CA GLN A 484 13.90 18.97 -8.77
C GLN A 484 14.47 17.75 -9.51
N LYS A 485 14.72 16.63 -8.82
CA LYS A 485 15.43 15.46 -9.38
C LYS A 485 14.51 14.45 -10.05
N THR A 486 13.30 14.28 -9.55
CA THR A 486 12.35 13.27 -10.02
C THR A 486 11.27 13.86 -10.92
N GLN A 487 10.67 14.99 -10.55
CA GLN A 487 9.60 15.61 -11.36
C GLN A 487 10.12 16.59 -12.41
N GLY A 488 11.44 16.86 -12.45
CA GLY A 488 12.05 17.74 -13.46
C GLY A 488 11.72 19.22 -13.29
N GLY A 489 11.13 19.66 -12.16
CA GLY A 489 10.71 21.06 -12.01
C GLY A 489 10.96 21.65 -10.63
N LEU A 490 12.09 22.35 -10.45
CA LEU A 490 12.30 23.54 -9.60
C LEU A 490 13.58 24.24 -10.14
N GLY A 491 13.53 24.64 -11.42
CA GLY A 491 14.65 25.22 -12.17
C GLY A 491 15.69 24.21 -12.69
N ALA A 492 15.30 22.93 -12.84
CA ALA A 492 16.18 21.86 -13.35
C ALA A 492 16.37 21.91 -14.88
N GLU A 493 15.36 22.36 -15.63
CA GLU A 493 15.47 22.64 -17.07
C GLU A 493 15.67 24.14 -17.30
N GLY A 494 16.92 24.54 -17.57
CA GLY A 494 17.22 25.88 -18.05
C GLY A 494 16.82 26.02 -19.51
N ASN A 495 15.79 26.81 -19.81
CA ASN A 495 15.68 27.41 -21.13
C ASN A 495 16.76 28.51 -21.27
N GLU A 496 17.11 28.94 -22.49
CA GLU A 496 18.18 29.94 -22.75
C GLU A 496 17.95 31.33 -22.08
N THR A 497 16.82 31.51 -21.40
CA THR A 497 16.46 32.64 -20.51
C THR A 497 15.87 32.18 -19.17
N GLY A 498 16.21 30.97 -18.70
CA GLY A 498 15.44 30.19 -17.72
C GLY A 498 15.55 30.61 -16.24
N PRO A 499 14.61 30.14 -15.39
CA PRO A 499 14.52 30.47 -13.98
C PRO A 499 15.71 29.96 -13.14
N VAL A 500 15.97 30.62 -12.01
CA VAL A 500 17.07 30.34 -11.10
C VAL A 500 16.96 28.92 -10.55
N THR A 501 17.99 28.10 -10.73
CA THR A 501 18.09 26.78 -10.09
C THR A 501 17.91 26.94 -8.57
N VAL A 502 16.81 26.41 -8.03
CA VAL A 502 16.53 26.48 -6.60
C VAL A 502 17.56 25.61 -5.87
N ASN A 503 18.21 26.17 -4.86
CA ASN A 503 19.02 25.40 -3.92
C ASN A 503 18.09 24.80 -2.86
N PRO A 504 17.85 23.47 -2.83
CA PRO A 504 16.93 22.86 -1.87
C PRO A 504 17.32 23.10 -0.40
N GLN A 505 18.59 23.38 -0.14
CA GLN A 505 19.09 23.68 1.22
C GLN A 505 18.87 25.15 1.63
N GLN A 506 18.53 26.03 0.70
CA GLN A 506 18.34 27.47 0.91
C GLN A 506 17.10 27.96 0.15
N LEU A 507 15.92 27.50 0.57
CA LEU A 507 14.66 27.81 -0.08
C LEU A 507 14.31 29.31 0.00
N SER A 508 13.79 29.91 -1.07
CA SER A 508 13.19 31.25 -0.99
C SER A 508 11.91 31.23 -0.15
N PRO A 509 11.41 32.37 0.35
CA PRO A 509 10.12 32.42 1.04
C PRO A 509 8.98 31.81 0.23
N GLU A 510 8.94 32.06 -1.07
CA GLU A 510 7.92 31.55 -2.00
C GLU A 510 7.98 30.01 -2.07
N VAL A 511 9.15 29.44 -2.30
CA VAL A 511 9.32 27.97 -2.35
C VAL A 511 8.99 27.34 -1.01
N ARG A 512 9.31 27.98 0.12
CA ARG A 512 8.93 27.46 1.45
C ARG A 512 7.42 27.35 1.61
N VAL A 513 6.64 28.30 1.10
CA VAL A 513 5.16 28.22 1.12
C VAL A 513 4.68 27.01 0.33
N LEU A 514 5.19 26.82 -0.90
CA LEU A 514 4.81 25.67 -1.75
C LEU A 514 5.16 24.33 -1.08
N MET A 515 6.37 24.20 -0.55
CA MET A 515 6.82 22.96 0.11
C MET A 515 6.07 22.70 1.42
N SER A 516 5.70 23.76 2.15
CA SER A 516 4.91 23.64 3.38
C SER A 516 3.49 23.16 3.07
N ALA A 517 2.87 23.70 2.02
CA ALA A 517 1.58 23.24 1.54
C ALA A 517 1.61 21.76 1.11
N LEU A 518 2.62 21.33 0.35
CA LEU A 518 2.81 19.91 0.02
C LEU A 518 3.03 19.05 1.27
N LYS A 519 3.84 19.51 2.23
CA LYS A 519 4.00 18.81 3.51
C LYS A 519 2.67 18.70 4.26
N ALA A 520 1.84 19.75 4.27
CA ALA A 520 0.54 19.74 4.91
C ALA A 520 -0.39 18.68 4.30
N TYR A 521 -0.42 18.57 2.96
CA TYR A 521 -1.18 17.52 2.28
C TYR A 521 -0.62 16.12 2.58
N THR A 522 0.68 15.90 2.41
CA THR A 522 1.32 14.58 2.60
C THR A 522 1.29 14.08 4.04
N THR A 523 1.07 14.97 5.00
CA THR A 523 0.92 14.64 6.43
C THR A 523 -0.50 14.82 6.98
N LYS A 524 -1.49 14.93 6.09
CA LYS A 524 -2.90 14.83 6.48
C LYS A 524 -3.19 13.43 7.03
N GLN A 525 -4.24 13.29 7.84
CA GLN A 525 -4.57 12.06 8.57
C GLN A 525 -4.67 10.83 7.66
N GLU A 526 -5.21 10.99 6.45
CA GLU A 526 -5.44 9.91 5.48
C GLU A 526 -4.17 9.49 4.73
N ASN A 527 -3.08 10.27 4.87
CA ASN A 527 -1.75 10.06 4.28
C ASN A 527 -0.74 9.54 5.33
N LEU A 528 0.43 10.17 5.46
CA LEU A 528 1.52 9.85 6.41
C LEU A 528 1.54 10.84 7.59
N PRO A 529 0.70 10.70 8.63
CA PRO A 529 0.53 11.70 9.68
C PRO A 529 1.83 12.16 10.36
N PHE A 530 2.79 11.23 10.51
CA PHE A 530 4.10 11.49 11.15
C PHE A 530 5.27 11.37 10.19
N LEU A 531 5.02 11.38 8.87
CA LEU A 531 6.02 11.38 7.79
C LEU A 531 6.86 10.07 7.68
N SER A 532 7.26 9.49 8.82
CA SER A 532 8.06 8.28 8.98
C SER A 532 7.22 7.01 9.20
N THR A 533 5.95 7.17 9.57
CA THR A 533 5.02 6.08 9.88
C THR A 533 3.59 6.46 9.49
N TRP A 534 2.78 5.45 9.18
CA TRP A 534 1.33 5.56 8.92
C TRP A 534 0.46 5.45 10.17
N LEU A 535 1.07 5.34 11.36
CA LEU A 535 0.35 5.20 12.61
C LEU A 535 -0.60 6.39 12.82
N ARG A 536 -1.89 6.11 12.99
CA ARG A 536 -2.90 7.17 13.17
C ARG A 536 -4.05 6.79 14.06
N LEU A 537 -4.72 7.83 14.54
CA LEU A 537 -6.03 7.74 15.16
C LEU A 537 -7.10 7.82 14.06
N ASP A 538 -8.23 7.16 14.28
CA ASP A 538 -9.40 7.31 13.40
C ASP A 538 -10.16 8.61 13.64
N SER A 539 -9.92 9.28 14.76
CA SER A 539 -10.41 10.64 15.03
C SER A 539 -9.65 11.69 14.23
N SER A 540 -10.26 12.86 14.02
CA SER A 540 -9.62 14.01 13.36
C SER A 540 -8.34 14.52 14.04
N ASN A 541 -8.08 14.12 15.29
CA ASN A 541 -6.90 14.54 16.04
C ASN A 541 -5.70 13.64 15.70
N LYS A 542 -4.52 14.25 15.57
CA LYS A 542 -3.26 13.51 15.40
C LYS A 542 -2.77 12.88 16.71
N THR A 543 -3.12 13.47 17.84
CA THR A 543 -2.71 13.01 19.17
C THR A 543 -3.87 13.01 20.16
N VAL A 544 -3.71 12.26 21.25
CA VAL A 544 -4.63 12.16 22.40
C VAL A 544 -3.90 12.52 23.69
N HIS A 545 -4.64 12.88 24.74
CA HIS A 545 -4.00 13.07 26.04
C HIS A 545 -3.63 11.72 26.66
N LYS A 546 -2.52 11.65 27.40
CA LYS A 546 -2.06 10.39 28.02
C LYS A 546 -3.11 9.69 28.91
N SER A 547 -4.06 10.43 29.47
CA SER A 547 -5.16 9.87 30.27
C SER A 547 -6.26 9.18 29.45
N GLU A 548 -6.24 9.28 28.12
CA GLU A 548 -7.14 8.51 27.25
C GLU A 548 -6.66 7.06 27.09
N TRP A 549 -5.39 6.75 27.42
CA TRP A 549 -4.87 5.39 27.44
C TRP A 549 -5.28 4.67 28.72
N LEU A 550 -5.84 3.47 28.56
CA LEU A 550 -6.01 2.55 29.67
C LEU A 550 -4.69 1.89 30.02
N ASN A 551 -4.37 1.87 31.31
CA ASN A 551 -3.22 1.15 31.84
C ASN A 551 -3.46 -0.36 31.75
N SER A 552 -2.57 -1.09 31.09
CA SER A 552 -2.61 -2.55 30.90
C SER A 552 -2.75 -3.34 32.21
N ALA A 553 -2.25 -2.82 33.34
CA ALA A 553 -2.40 -3.47 34.65
C ALA A 553 -3.86 -3.57 35.11
N SER A 554 -4.77 -2.73 34.58
CA SER A 554 -6.21 -2.86 34.84
C SER A 554 -6.79 -4.18 34.28
N CYS A 555 -6.18 -4.72 33.22
CA CYS A 555 -6.61 -5.98 32.60
C CYS A 555 -6.25 -7.20 33.47
N ALA A 556 -5.23 -7.07 34.33
CA ALA A 556 -4.70 -8.17 35.13
C ALA A 556 -5.69 -8.75 36.16
N GLU A 557 -6.76 -8.02 36.49
CA GLU A 557 -7.81 -8.49 37.41
C GLU A 557 -8.58 -9.70 36.86
N CYS A 558 -8.78 -9.75 35.55
CA CYS A 558 -9.47 -10.86 34.88
C CYS A 558 -8.52 -11.67 33.99
N HIS A 559 -7.43 -11.07 33.52
CA HIS A 559 -6.47 -11.67 32.58
C HIS A 559 -5.07 -11.80 33.19
N THR A 560 -4.97 -12.35 34.40
CA THR A 560 -3.72 -12.38 35.19
C THR A 560 -2.56 -13.02 34.44
N ASP A 561 -2.74 -14.26 33.94
CA ASP A 561 -1.68 -14.97 33.20
C ASP A 561 -1.28 -14.22 31.92
N ILE A 562 -2.25 -13.77 31.13
CA ILE A 562 -2.00 -13.03 29.88
C ILE A 562 -1.23 -11.74 30.16
N TYR A 563 -1.60 -11.00 31.20
CA TYR A 563 -0.92 -9.77 31.59
C TYR A 563 0.54 -10.05 31.96
N GLN A 564 0.82 -11.10 32.76
CA GLN A 564 2.19 -11.46 33.11
C GLN A 564 3.01 -11.91 31.89
N GLN A 565 2.41 -12.67 30.98
CA GLN A 565 3.04 -13.07 29.72
C GLN A 565 3.44 -11.85 28.88
N TRP A 566 2.51 -10.90 28.71
CA TRP A 566 2.74 -9.65 27.99
C TRP A 566 3.78 -8.76 28.66
N ALA A 567 3.65 -8.53 29.98
CA ALA A 567 4.52 -7.62 30.74
C ALA A 567 5.99 -8.08 30.71
N ASN A 568 6.22 -9.39 30.69
CA ASN A 568 7.56 -9.98 30.59
C ASN A 568 8.06 -10.16 29.15
N SER A 569 7.21 -9.93 28.14
CA SER A 569 7.56 -10.02 26.72
C SER A 569 8.35 -8.80 26.24
N ASN A 570 8.91 -8.88 25.03
CA ASN A 570 9.51 -7.69 24.39
C ASN A 570 8.45 -6.70 23.88
N HIS A 571 7.20 -7.12 23.70
CA HIS A 571 6.12 -6.23 23.29
C HIS A 571 5.71 -5.28 24.42
N GLY A 572 5.64 -5.78 25.67
CA GLY A 572 5.31 -4.96 26.84
C GLY A 572 6.44 -4.05 27.32
N ALA A 573 7.71 -4.46 27.12
CA ALA A 573 8.88 -3.83 27.72
C ALA A 573 9.96 -3.46 26.67
N MET A 574 9.54 -2.80 25.59
CA MET A 574 10.38 -2.51 24.42
C MET A 574 11.34 -1.34 24.67
N MET A 575 10.90 -0.28 25.35
CA MET A 575 11.71 0.87 25.76
C MET A 575 12.65 0.55 26.93
N ASP A 576 12.30 -0.45 27.74
CA ASP A 576 13.18 -0.94 28.81
C ASP A 576 14.46 -1.59 28.24
N HIS A 577 14.44 -1.99 26.97
CA HIS A 577 15.54 -2.65 26.27
C HIS A 577 16.70 -1.66 26.00
N PRO A 578 17.89 -1.86 26.61
CA PRO A 578 19.00 -0.91 26.45
C PRO A 578 19.56 -0.90 25.02
N TYR A 579 19.58 -2.03 24.31
CA TYR A 579 19.99 -2.02 22.89
C TYR A 579 19.02 -1.28 21.96
N TYR A 580 17.70 -1.27 22.24
CA TYR A 580 16.77 -0.43 21.50
C TYR A 580 17.04 1.04 21.79
N ARG A 581 17.11 1.43 23.07
CA ARG A 581 17.44 2.82 23.47
C ARG A 581 18.76 3.28 22.89
N PHE A 582 19.79 2.42 22.91
CA PHE A 582 21.07 2.68 22.26
C PHE A 582 20.90 2.93 20.76
N GLN A 583 20.14 2.08 20.07
CA GLN A 583 19.90 2.21 18.63
C GLN A 583 19.15 3.49 18.29
N GLU A 584 18.10 3.81 19.04
CA GLU A 584 17.29 5.00 18.85
C GLU A 584 18.13 6.26 19.12
N ASN A 585 18.90 6.30 20.23
CA ASN A 585 19.82 7.39 20.56
C ASN A 585 20.91 7.55 19.49
N TYR A 586 21.46 6.43 19.00
CA TYR A 586 22.43 6.46 17.91
C TYR A 586 21.83 7.07 16.64
N ALA A 587 20.61 6.69 16.28
CA ALA A 587 19.94 7.25 15.10
C ALA A 587 19.59 8.72 15.28
N ALA A 588 19.02 9.11 16.42
CA ALA A 588 18.71 10.50 16.73
C ALA A 588 19.95 11.40 16.73
N ALA A 589 21.09 10.91 17.24
CA ALA A 589 22.35 11.65 17.21
C ALA A 589 22.92 11.86 15.80
N GLN A 590 22.59 10.98 14.85
CA GLN A 590 23.03 11.08 13.46
C GLN A 590 22.08 11.91 12.59
N GLU A 591 20.77 11.76 12.82
CA GLU A 591 19.73 12.23 11.91
C GLU A 591 18.94 13.42 12.48
N GLY A 592 18.82 13.54 13.80
CA GLY A 592 17.95 14.51 14.48
C GLY A 592 16.90 13.81 15.37
N GLU A 593 16.39 14.52 16.37
CA GLU A 593 15.43 13.98 17.35
C GLU A 593 14.12 13.51 16.70
N GLU A 594 13.71 14.10 15.59
CA GLU A 594 12.52 13.71 14.83
C GLU A 594 12.62 12.29 14.26
N PHE A 595 13.83 11.78 14.02
CA PHE A 595 14.03 10.43 13.48
C PHE A 595 13.43 9.34 14.37
N ARG A 596 13.35 9.60 15.68
CA ARG A 596 12.76 8.66 16.64
C ARG A 596 11.31 8.30 16.30
N ALA A 597 10.56 9.14 15.60
CA ALA A 597 9.20 8.82 15.17
C ALA A 597 9.13 7.54 14.30
N LEU A 598 10.15 7.30 13.47
CA LEU A 598 10.27 6.07 12.67
C LEU A 598 10.29 4.84 13.58
N CYS A 599 11.16 4.86 14.59
CA CYS A 599 11.32 3.76 15.53
C CYS A 599 10.06 3.59 16.40
N ARG A 600 9.55 4.70 16.94
CA ARG A 600 8.46 4.69 17.92
C ARG A 600 7.10 4.36 17.33
N GLY A 601 6.88 4.50 16.02
CA GLY A 601 5.67 4.00 15.37
C GLY A 601 5.40 2.52 15.70
N CYS A 602 6.45 1.69 15.72
CA CYS A 602 6.34 0.28 16.08
C CYS A 602 6.69 0.00 17.55
N HIS A 603 7.71 0.67 18.10
CA HIS A 603 8.30 0.31 19.39
C HIS A 603 7.74 1.09 20.59
N PHE A 604 7.15 2.26 20.36
CA PHE A 604 6.60 3.09 21.43
C PHE A 604 5.42 3.96 20.96
N PRO A 605 4.37 3.33 20.41
CA PRO A 605 3.35 4.03 19.65
C PRO A 605 2.48 4.97 20.49
N GLN A 606 2.25 4.64 21.77
CA GLN A 606 1.48 5.51 22.66
C GLN A 606 2.14 6.87 22.87
N ALA A 607 3.46 6.93 22.96
CA ALA A 607 4.18 8.20 23.10
C ALA A 607 4.01 9.06 21.85
N LEU A 608 4.12 8.44 20.67
CA LEU A 608 3.93 9.12 19.39
C LEU A 608 2.50 9.66 19.26
N LEU A 609 1.50 8.83 19.57
CA LEU A 609 0.09 9.21 19.54
C LEU A 609 -0.36 10.11 20.70
N SER A 610 0.47 10.30 21.72
CA SER A 610 0.19 11.25 22.81
C SER A 610 0.91 12.58 22.65
N GLY A 611 1.79 12.70 21.64
CA GLY A 611 2.64 13.88 21.45
C GLY A 611 3.62 14.11 22.61
N GLU A 612 4.01 13.05 23.32
CA GLU A 612 4.94 13.15 24.44
C GLU A 612 6.33 13.61 23.97
N PRO A 613 7.03 14.46 24.74
CA PRO A 613 8.35 14.93 24.39
C PRO A 613 9.38 13.78 24.33
N MET A 614 10.42 13.98 23.53
CA MET A 614 11.53 13.04 23.27
C MET A 614 12.79 13.69 23.88
N PRO A 615 13.57 13.09 24.82
CA PRO A 615 13.77 11.67 25.19
C PRO A 615 13.09 11.22 26.51
N GLN A 616 12.97 9.90 26.73
CA GLN A 616 12.28 9.27 27.89
C GLN A 616 13.28 8.46 28.74
N GLU A 617 14.28 9.16 29.31
CA GLU A 617 15.37 8.55 30.08
C GLU A 617 14.90 7.80 31.33
N THR A 618 13.71 8.15 31.85
CA THR A 618 13.09 7.55 33.02
C THR A 618 12.50 6.15 32.76
N MET A 619 12.43 5.70 31.50
CA MET A 619 11.87 4.40 31.10
C MET A 619 12.97 3.39 30.79
N ALA A 620 13.70 3.01 31.84
CA ALA A 620 14.95 2.28 31.75
C ALA A 620 15.05 1.16 32.80
N ASN A 621 14.18 0.15 32.72
CA ASN A 621 14.32 -1.01 33.60
C ASN A 621 14.25 -2.34 32.84
N MET A 622 15.39 -2.77 32.29
CA MET A 622 15.50 -4.08 31.63
C MET A 622 15.22 -5.28 32.55
N HIS A 623 15.19 -5.07 33.87
CA HIS A 623 14.89 -6.07 34.89
C HIS A 623 13.47 -5.98 35.45
N GLU A 624 12.62 -5.09 34.91
CA GLU A 624 11.21 -5.00 35.28
C GLU A 624 10.53 -6.36 35.08
N LYS A 625 9.87 -6.85 36.14
CA LYS A 625 9.13 -8.11 36.12
C LYS A 625 7.67 -7.86 36.40
N ASP A 626 6.81 -8.57 35.68
CA ASP A 626 5.36 -8.62 35.91
C ASP A 626 4.67 -7.24 35.90
N GLY A 627 5.31 -6.22 35.31
CA GLY A 627 4.78 -4.86 35.19
C GLY A 627 4.41 -4.21 36.53
N ILE A 628 5.22 -4.41 37.57
CA ILE A 628 5.00 -3.83 38.91
C ILE A 628 4.86 -2.31 38.86
N SER A 629 5.66 -1.63 38.05
CA SER A 629 5.58 -0.18 37.82
C SER A 629 4.21 0.26 37.29
N LEU A 630 3.60 -0.53 36.40
CA LEU A 630 2.27 -0.25 35.87
C LEU A 630 1.18 -0.52 36.92
N GLN A 631 1.35 -1.54 37.76
CA GLN A 631 0.46 -1.80 38.89
C GLN A 631 0.51 -0.65 39.90
N GLN A 632 1.70 -0.18 40.27
CA GLN A 632 1.87 0.96 41.15
C GLN A 632 1.25 2.23 40.55
N ALA A 633 1.49 2.50 39.27
CA ALA A 633 0.87 3.64 38.59
C ALA A 633 -0.66 3.55 38.56
N LEU A 634 -1.22 2.35 38.42
CA LEU A 634 -2.66 2.11 38.50
C LEU A 634 -3.21 2.41 39.90
N GLU A 635 -2.52 1.94 40.94
CA GLU A 635 -2.88 2.19 42.35
C GLU A 635 -2.82 3.68 42.70
N ASP A 636 -1.78 4.38 42.22
CA ASP A 636 -1.58 5.81 42.43
C ASP A 636 -2.45 6.69 41.50
N GLN A 637 -3.25 6.08 40.62
CA GLN A 637 -4.10 6.77 39.63
C GLN A 637 -3.33 7.68 38.67
N ASN A 638 -2.10 7.31 38.35
CA ASN A 638 -1.24 8.05 37.44
C ASN A 638 -1.46 7.58 35.99
N PRO A 639 -1.87 8.46 35.06
CA PRO A 639 -1.85 8.15 33.64
C PRO A 639 -0.43 7.86 33.16
N VAL A 640 -0.25 6.73 32.48
CA VAL A 640 1.05 6.27 31.97
C VAL A 640 1.00 6.07 30.47
N VAL A 641 2.12 6.38 29.84
CA VAL A 641 2.43 5.98 28.47
C VAL A 641 3.38 4.79 28.59
N GLU A 642 2.94 3.62 28.13
CA GLU A 642 3.58 2.34 28.42
C GLU A 642 4.79 2.07 27.54
N ALA A 643 5.84 1.45 28.11
CA ALA A 643 7.15 1.20 27.51
C ALA A 643 7.15 0.34 26.22
N GLY A 644 6.01 -0.02 25.64
CA GLY A 644 5.92 -0.83 24.44
C GLY A 644 4.54 -0.77 23.80
N THR A 645 4.15 -1.85 23.14
CA THR A 645 2.80 -2.00 22.61
C THR A 645 1.88 -2.51 23.71
N SER A 646 1.05 -1.63 24.29
CA SER A 646 0.16 -1.99 25.38
C SER A 646 -0.96 -2.96 24.98
N CYS A 647 -1.60 -3.54 26.00
CA CYS A 647 -2.83 -4.32 25.81
C CYS A 647 -3.87 -3.46 25.09
N PHE A 648 -4.13 -2.25 25.61
CA PHE A 648 -5.14 -1.35 25.04
C PHE A 648 -4.81 -0.92 23.62
N PHE A 649 -3.54 -0.67 23.31
CA PHE A 649 -3.08 -0.32 21.97
C PHE A 649 -3.40 -1.43 20.97
N CYS A 650 -2.95 -2.66 21.24
CA CYS A 650 -3.17 -3.81 20.35
C CYS A 650 -4.66 -4.12 20.19
N HIS A 651 -5.40 -4.10 21.30
CA HIS A 651 -6.82 -4.43 21.33
C HIS A 651 -7.75 -3.34 20.78
N ARG A 652 -7.19 -2.20 20.34
CA ARG A 652 -7.94 -1.08 19.77
C ARG A 652 -7.48 -0.66 18.38
N ILE A 653 -6.57 -1.43 17.77
CA ILE A 653 -6.35 -1.34 16.32
C ILE A 653 -7.63 -1.81 15.64
N ASN A 654 -8.25 -0.94 14.86
CA ASN A 654 -9.47 -1.25 14.10
C ASN A 654 -9.18 -1.51 12.62
N ARG A 655 -7.96 -1.21 12.14
CA ARG A 655 -7.59 -1.38 10.75
C ARG A 655 -6.09 -1.52 10.56
N ALA A 656 -5.68 -2.55 9.82
CA ALA A 656 -4.37 -2.63 9.18
C ALA A 656 -4.48 -2.06 7.76
N GLU A 657 -3.64 -1.06 7.46
CA GLU A 657 -3.70 -0.31 6.20
C GLU A 657 -3.05 -1.06 5.04
N ASN A 658 -2.05 -1.90 5.31
CA ASN A 658 -1.27 -2.59 4.29
C ASN A 658 -0.66 -1.63 3.25
N ALA A 659 -0.04 -0.55 3.73
CA ALA A 659 0.60 0.49 2.92
C ALA A 659 2.08 0.20 2.62
N GLY A 660 2.69 -0.76 3.32
CA GLY A 660 4.02 -1.25 2.98
C GLY A 660 4.96 -1.45 4.17
N GLY A 661 4.55 -1.12 5.41
CA GLY A 661 5.20 -1.67 6.60
C GLY A 661 5.61 -0.75 7.77
N ASN A 662 5.76 0.57 7.68
CA ASN A 662 6.27 1.32 8.85
C ASN A 662 5.14 1.72 9.84
N ALA A 663 4.61 0.76 10.62
CA ALA A 663 3.46 0.91 11.53
C ALA A 663 2.20 1.43 10.83
N ASP A 664 1.75 0.71 9.82
CA ASP A 664 0.60 1.06 8.98
C ASP A 664 -0.74 0.57 9.55
N LEU A 665 -1.13 1.17 10.68
CA LEU A 665 -2.34 0.88 11.44
C LEU A 665 -3.12 2.14 11.84
N THR A 666 -4.44 1.97 11.93
CA THR A 666 -5.37 2.93 12.51
C THR A 666 -5.95 2.40 13.82
N ILE A 667 -6.12 3.31 14.78
CA ILE A 667 -6.52 3.00 16.16
C ILE A 667 -7.72 3.84 16.55
N ASN A 668 -8.68 3.19 17.23
CA ASN A 668 -9.85 3.84 17.80
C ASN A 668 -9.82 3.74 19.32
N LEU A 669 -9.75 4.86 20.05
CA LEU A 669 -9.76 4.82 21.52
C LEU A 669 -11.16 5.02 22.15
N LYS A 670 -12.14 5.52 21.37
CA LYS A 670 -13.38 6.11 21.90
C LYS A 670 -14.64 5.28 21.65
N ASP A 671 -14.76 4.64 20.49
CA ASP A 671 -15.96 3.90 20.10
C ASP A 671 -15.90 2.49 20.69
N ARG A 672 -16.23 2.43 21.98
CA ARG A 672 -16.34 1.21 22.78
C ARG A 672 -17.45 1.35 23.80
N GLU A 673 -18.01 0.23 24.26
CA GLU A 673 -18.88 0.27 25.43
C GLU A 673 -18.00 0.66 26.63
N SER A 674 -18.20 1.90 27.11
CA SER A 674 -17.54 2.38 28.31
C SER A 674 -18.36 1.97 29.52
N TYR A 675 -17.67 1.50 30.55
CA TYR A 675 -18.29 1.16 31.82
C TYR A 675 -18.29 2.38 32.73
N LEU A 676 -19.21 2.45 33.70
CA LEU A 676 -19.17 3.55 34.66
C LEU A 676 -17.84 3.51 35.39
N PHE A 677 -17.13 4.64 35.43
CA PHE A 677 -15.83 4.75 36.09
C PHE A 677 -14.69 3.94 35.45
N ASP A 678 -14.78 3.62 34.16
CA ASP A 678 -13.70 2.91 33.43
C ASP A 678 -12.34 3.62 33.46
N THR A 679 -12.34 4.93 33.75
CA THR A 679 -11.13 5.77 33.91
C THR A 679 -10.85 6.15 35.38
N LYS A 680 -11.69 5.72 36.33
CA LYS A 680 -11.59 6.03 37.77
C LYS A 680 -11.56 4.74 38.59
N ILE A 681 -10.43 4.50 39.25
CA ILE A 681 -10.01 3.14 39.64
C ILE A 681 -9.93 3.00 41.17
N ASP A 682 -10.62 3.86 41.93
CA ASP A 682 -10.75 3.73 43.39
C ASP A 682 -11.72 2.59 43.76
N GLY A 683 -11.45 1.92 44.89
CA GLY A 683 -11.90 0.56 45.19
C GLY A 683 -13.37 0.23 44.88
N VAL A 684 -14.32 1.10 45.23
CA VAL A 684 -15.76 0.86 44.96
C VAL A 684 -16.06 0.99 43.46
N ASN A 685 -15.48 1.98 42.79
CA ASN A 685 -15.68 2.22 41.37
C ASN A 685 -15.08 1.09 40.54
N ARG A 686 -13.84 0.67 40.85
CA ARG A 686 -13.21 -0.51 40.22
C ARG A 686 -14.06 -1.77 40.37
N TRP A 687 -14.56 -2.02 41.59
CA TRP A 687 -15.45 -3.16 41.84
C TRP A 687 -16.74 -3.10 41.00
N LEU A 688 -17.35 -1.92 40.89
CA LEU A 688 -18.54 -1.72 40.05
C LEU A 688 -18.23 -1.97 38.57
N THR A 689 -17.14 -1.40 38.05
CA THR A 689 -16.67 -1.59 36.68
C THR A 689 -16.51 -3.07 36.35
N SER A 690 -15.78 -3.83 37.18
CA SER A 690 -15.57 -5.27 37.00
C SER A 690 -16.87 -6.06 37.00
N ARG A 691 -17.86 -5.68 37.83
CA ARG A 691 -19.18 -6.32 37.82
C ARG A 691 -19.98 -6.00 36.57
N MET A 692 -19.87 -4.78 36.04
CA MET A 692 -20.51 -4.41 34.78
C MET A 692 -19.91 -5.17 33.59
N ILE A 693 -18.58 -5.28 33.52
CA ILE A 693 -17.88 -6.08 32.50
C ILE A 693 -18.35 -7.53 32.55
N ASN A 694 -18.34 -8.14 33.74
CA ASN A 694 -18.79 -9.53 33.94
C ASN A 694 -20.29 -9.73 33.63
N ALA A 695 -21.12 -8.70 33.77
CA ALA A 695 -22.53 -8.76 33.39
C ALA A 695 -22.75 -8.68 31.87
N LYS A 696 -21.78 -8.17 31.10
CA LYS A 696 -21.84 -8.02 29.64
C LYS A 696 -20.53 -8.43 28.94
N PRO A 697 -20.10 -9.70 29.05
CA PRO A 697 -18.82 -10.14 28.51
C PRO A 697 -18.72 -10.05 26.98
N GLU A 698 -19.82 -10.26 26.24
CA GLU A 698 -19.81 -10.12 24.77
C GLU A 698 -19.58 -8.67 24.34
N ALA A 699 -20.21 -7.70 25.00
CA ALA A 699 -19.98 -6.28 24.70
C ALA A 699 -18.53 -5.85 24.99
N HIS A 700 -17.93 -6.39 26.06
CA HIS A 700 -16.51 -6.22 26.33
C HIS A 700 -15.68 -6.80 25.20
N LYS A 701 -15.92 -8.05 24.80
CA LYS A 701 -15.19 -8.69 23.71
C LYS A 701 -15.28 -7.91 22.39
N ASP A 702 -16.48 -7.49 21.99
CA ASP A 702 -16.69 -6.70 20.76
C ASP A 702 -16.00 -5.33 20.82
N SER A 703 -15.83 -4.77 22.02
CA SER A 703 -15.13 -3.51 22.24
C SER A 703 -13.60 -3.61 22.22
N TYR A 704 -13.01 -4.79 22.30
CA TYR A 704 -11.55 -4.96 22.41
C TYR A 704 -11.01 -6.02 21.46
N SER A 705 -11.82 -6.49 20.50
CA SER A 705 -11.41 -7.53 19.57
C SER A 705 -12.06 -7.37 18.22
N ASP A 706 -11.22 -7.24 17.17
CA ASP A 706 -11.65 -7.45 15.79
C ASP A 706 -11.21 -8.85 15.32
N PRO A 707 -12.13 -9.84 15.28
CA PRO A 707 -11.78 -11.19 14.87
C PRO A 707 -11.33 -11.29 13.41
N LYS A 708 -11.71 -10.34 12.53
CA LYS A 708 -11.26 -10.33 11.14
C LYS A 708 -9.80 -9.91 11.05
N LEU A 709 -9.39 -8.97 11.89
CA LEU A 709 -8.01 -8.50 11.95
C LEU A 709 -7.08 -9.53 12.61
N TYR A 710 -7.50 -10.14 13.72
CA TYR A 710 -6.65 -11.07 14.49
C TYR A 710 -6.46 -12.45 13.87
N GLN A 711 -7.15 -12.76 12.78
CA GLN A 711 -6.92 -14.00 12.03
C GLN A 711 -5.96 -13.80 10.86
N ASP A 712 -5.55 -12.56 10.58
CA ASP A 712 -4.70 -12.22 9.46
C ASP A 712 -3.27 -11.91 9.92
N SER A 713 -2.28 -12.58 9.31
CA SER A 713 -0.85 -12.29 9.50
C SER A 713 -0.50 -10.84 9.13
N LEU A 714 -1.32 -10.17 8.31
CA LEU A 714 -1.22 -8.76 7.98
C LEU A 714 -1.22 -7.88 9.25
N TYR A 715 -1.95 -8.27 10.30
CA TYR A 715 -1.95 -7.56 11.58
C TYR A 715 -0.53 -7.39 12.13
N CYS A 716 0.27 -8.46 12.10
CA CYS A 716 1.67 -8.43 12.55
C CYS A 716 2.59 -7.75 11.52
N ALA A 717 2.31 -7.93 10.22
CA ALA A 717 3.12 -7.37 9.13
C ALA A 717 3.26 -5.85 9.22
N THR A 718 2.26 -5.19 9.80
CA THR A 718 2.24 -3.73 9.97
C THR A 718 3.41 -3.14 10.76
N CYS A 719 4.04 -3.93 11.64
CA CYS A 719 5.27 -3.55 12.35
C CYS A 719 6.47 -4.45 12.00
N HIS A 720 6.21 -5.65 11.44
CA HIS A 720 7.23 -6.65 11.14
C HIS A 720 7.74 -6.64 9.69
N ASN A 721 7.18 -5.78 8.83
CA ASN A 721 7.80 -5.37 7.58
C ASN A 721 8.35 -3.95 7.74
N GLU A 722 9.59 -3.71 7.32
CA GLU A 722 10.25 -2.42 7.51
C GLU A 722 11.01 -2.04 6.25
N PHE A 723 10.91 -0.77 5.85
CA PHE A 723 11.68 -0.21 4.76
C PHE A 723 12.26 1.16 5.11
N THR A 724 13.33 1.55 4.41
CA THR A 724 13.94 2.87 4.58
C THR A 724 12.97 3.95 4.11
N SER A 725 12.48 4.81 5.01
CA SER A 725 11.61 5.92 4.59
C SER A 725 12.33 6.82 3.58
N GLY A 726 11.68 7.11 2.44
CA GLY A 726 12.25 7.87 1.32
C GLY A 726 12.75 6.93 0.21
N PRO A 727 13.95 6.33 0.31
CA PRO A 727 14.47 5.40 -0.70
C PRO A 727 13.68 4.09 -0.85
N GLY A 728 12.84 3.71 0.11
CA GLY A 728 11.98 2.53 0.00
C GLY A 728 12.70 1.16 0.03
N ALA A 729 13.99 1.10 0.39
CA ALA A 729 14.71 -0.17 0.45
C ALA A 729 14.18 -1.05 1.58
N MET A 730 13.78 -2.28 1.26
CA MET A 730 13.23 -3.23 2.24
C MET A 730 14.30 -3.73 3.22
N ILE A 731 14.22 -3.26 4.46
CA ILE A 731 15.10 -3.66 5.54
C ILE A 731 14.69 -5.06 6.02
N ASN A 732 13.40 -5.22 6.34
CA ASN A 732 12.80 -6.46 6.82
C ASN A 732 11.53 -6.78 6.01
N ASP A 733 11.40 -8.02 5.52
CA ASP A 733 10.25 -8.47 4.73
C ASP A 733 9.76 -9.84 5.20
N ASN A 734 9.71 -10.06 6.51
CA ASN A 734 9.27 -11.34 7.08
C ASN A 734 7.87 -11.74 6.59
N TYR A 735 6.97 -10.78 6.36
CA TYR A 735 5.65 -11.07 5.83
C TYR A 735 5.69 -11.48 4.36
N GLY A 736 6.52 -10.84 3.52
CA GLY A 736 6.73 -11.27 2.14
C GLY A 736 7.37 -12.66 2.05
N GLU A 737 8.34 -12.94 2.92
CA GLU A 737 8.95 -14.26 3.09
C GLU A 737 7.91 -15.31 3.52
N TRP A 738 6.98 -14.97 4.42
CA TRP A 738 5.85 -15.82 4.82
C TRP A 738 4.83 -16.04 3.72
N LEU A 739 4.46 -14.99 2.99
CA LEU A 739 3.53 -15.07 1.86
C LEU A 739 4.04 -16.06 0.79
N ALA A 740 5.36 -16.14 0.60
CA ALA A 740 6.01 -17.03 -0.35
C ALA A 740 6.23 -18.47 0.18
N SER A 741 6.04 -18.70 1.48
CA SER A 741 6.26 -19.99 2.12
C SER A 741 5.04 -20.91 2.04
N SER A 742 5.25 -22.19 2.32
CA SER A 742 4.22 -23.22 2.46
C SER A 742 3.25 -22.97 3.62
N PHE A 743 3.61 -22.09 4.56
CA PHE A 743 2.80 -21.72 5.72
C PHE A 743 1.68 -20.73 5.37
N ASN A 744 1.78 -20.01 4.26
CA ASN A 744 0.67 -19.22 3.69
C ASN A 744 -0.09 -20.08 2.67
N ASN A 745 -1.02 -20.90 3.15
CA ASN A 745 -1.80 -21.79 2.29
C ASN A 745 -3.31 -21.70 2.60
N PRO A 746 -3.97 -20.59 2.25
CA PRO A 746 -5.38 -20.38 2.57
C PRO A 746 -6.33 -21.44 1.95
N LYS A 747 -5.86 -22.25 0.99
CA LYS A 747 -6.63 -23.35 0.38
C LYS A 747 -6.60 -24.65 1.19
N ASP A 748 -5.62 -24.81 2.07
CA ASP A 748 -5.46 -25.98 2.94
C ASP A 748 -5.21 -25.51 4.39
N PRO A 749 -6.27 -25.37 5.20
CA PRO A 749 -6.16 -24.91 6.59
C PRO A 749 -5.22 -25.74 7.47
N SER A 750 -4.93 -27.00 7.11
CA SER A 750 -3.97 -27.84 7.87
C SER A 750 -2.51 -27.42 7.65
N LYS A 751 -2.24 -26.71 6.56
CA LYS A 751 -0.92 -26.20 6.18
C LYS A 751 -0.82 -24.68 6.34
N ASN A 752 -1.96 -23.97 6.36
CA ASN A 752 -1.98 -22.55 6.66
C ASN A 752 -1.66 -22.32 8.15
N ARG A 753 -0.55 -21.66 8.45
CA ARG A 753 -0.23 -21.22 9.80
C ARG A 753 0.11 -19.74 9.79
N THR A 754 -0.65 -18.97 10.55
CA THR A 754 -0.45 -17.53 10.71
C THR A 754 0.69 -17.23 11.67
N CYS A 755 1.12 -15.97 11.73
CA CYS A 755 2.07 -15.50 12.73
C CYS A 755 1.62 -15.87 14.16
N ILE A 756 0.32 -15.73 14.44
CA ILE A 756 -0.30 -16.01 15.76
C ILE A 756 -0.28 -17.50 16.09
N ASP A 757 -0.43 -18.38 15.08
CA ASP A 757 -0.39 -19.83 15.29
C ASP A 757 0.95 -20.32 15.83
N CYS A 758 2.04 -19.64 15.50
CA CYS A 758 3.39 -19.99 15.94
C CYS A 758 3.86 -19.15 17.13
N HIS A 759 3.71 -17.81 17.08
CA HIS A 759 4.32 -16.90 18.06
C HIS A 759 3.45 -16.64 19.30
N MET A 760 2.19 -17.06 19.28
CA MET A 760 1.27 -17.00 20.43
C MET A 760 0.81 -18.40 20.87
N ALA A 761 1.58 -19.43 20.49
CA ALA A 761 1.33 -20.80 20.92
C ALA A 761 1.66 -20.97 22.42
N PRO A 762 0.83 -21.68 23.20
CA PRO A 762 1.14 -22.00 24.60
C PRO A 762 2.26 -23.03 24.74
N ASP A 763 2.46 -23.90 23.74
CA ASP A 763 3.55 -24.86 23.70
C ASP A 763 4.16 -24.92 22.30
N ILE A 764 5.42 -24.49 22.21
CA ILE A 764 6.18 -24.44 20.96
C ILE A 764 6.41 -25.83 20.36
N LYS A 765 6.47 -26.89 21.18
CA LYS A 765 6.67 -28.26 20.69
C LYS A 765 5.44 -28.84 20.01
N ARG A 766 4.30 -28.16 20.15
CA ARG A 766 2.98 -28.59 19.68
C ARG A 766 2.35 -27.56 18.74
N ILE A 767 3.16 -26.73 18.08
CA ILE A 767 2.68 -25.77 17.07
C ILE A 767 1.90 -26.53 15.99
N GLY A 768 0.68 -26.06 15.70
CA GLY A 768 -0.27 -26.69 14.80
C GLY A 768 -1.30 -27.59 15.49
N GLU A 769 -1.15 -27.85 16.79
CA GLU A 769 -2.18 -28.51 17.60
C GLU A 769 -3.08 -27.48 18.31
N GLN A 770 -4.35 -27.84 18.53
CA GLN A 770 -5.24 -27.08 19.40
C GLN A 770 -4.95 -27.43 20.86
N ILE A 771 -4.62 -26.43 21.67
CA ILE A 771 -4.28 -26.63 23.08
C ILE A 771 -5.36 -25.96 23.93
N PRO A 772 -6.19 -26.73 24.66
CA PRO A 772 -7.26 -26.15 25.44
C PRO A 772 -6.71 -25.36 26.63
N GLY A 773 -7.44 -24.32 27.04
CA GLY A 773 -7.08 -23.50 28.19
C GLY A 773 -8.00 -22.30 28.37
N ILE A 774 -7.79 -21.55 29.45
CA ILE A 774 -8.55 -20.34 29.76
C ILE A 774 -7.74 -19.08 29.42
N SER A 775 -8.42 -18.03 28.95
CA SER A 775 -7.81 -16.71 28.75
C SER A 775 -8.17 -15.71 29.84
N THR A 776 -9.15 -16.06 30.67
CA THR A 776 -9.77 -15.17 31.66
C THR A 776 -10.09 -16.00 32.90
N GLU A 777 -9.77 -15.47 34.08
CA GLU A 777 -10.10 -16.07 35.36
C GLU A 777 -11.62 -16.30 35.48
N GLY A 778 -12.01 -17.54 35.78
CA GLY A 778 -13.42 -17.94 35.83
C GLY A 778 -14.16 -17.92 34.47
N GLY A 779 -13.46 -17.69 33.37
CA GLY A 779 -14.01 -17.72 32.01
C GLY A 779 -14.14 -19.13 31.44
N PRO A 780 -14.80 -19.29 30.26
CA PRO A 780 -14.94 -20.57 29.60
C PRO A 780 -13.60 -21.08 29.07
N GLU A 781 -13.41 -22.40 29.10
CA GLU A 781 -12.29 -23.06 28.42
C GLU A 781 -12.41 -22.89 26.91
N LYS A 782 -11.34 -22.43 26.27
CA LYS A 782 -11.22 -22.34 24.81
C LYS A 782 -10.59 -23.61 24.29
N ALA A 783 -11.03 -24.08 23.12
CA ALA A 783 -10.41 -25.22 22.44
C ALA A 783 -8.94 -24.97 22.06
N ASN A 784 -8.58 -23.71 21.78
CA ASN A 784 -7.21 -23.30 21.52
C ASN A 784 -6.92 -21.96 22.19
N VAL A 785 -6.15 -21.96 23.28
CA VAL A 785 -5.75 -20.74 23.99
C VAL A 785 -4.56 -20.08 23.30
N ARG A 786 -4.55 -18.75 23.25
CA ARG A 786 -3.42 -17.96 22.74
C ARG A 786 -2.70 -17.28 23.90
N THR A 787 -1.37 -17.38 23.91
CA THR A 787 -0.53 -16.74 24.94
C THR A 787 0.06 -15.43 24.43
N HIS A 788 0.37 -14.52 25.35
CA HIS A 788 0.94 -13.21 25.02
C HIS A 788 2.44 -13.14 25.34
N HIS A 789 3.11 -14.29 25.25
CA HIS A 789 4.57 -14.31 25.29
C HIS A 789 5.15 -13.64 24.05
N PHE A 790 4.49 -13.74 22.89
CA PHE A 790 5.05 -13.32 21.60
C PHE A 790 6.43 -13.96 21.37
N THR A 791 6.48 -15.28 21.54
CA THR A 791 7.73 -16.04 21.61
C THR A 791 8.53 -15.85 20.33
N GLY A 792 9.77 -15.39 20.47
CA GLY A 792 10.69 -15.19 19.35
C GLY A 792 12.10 -15.67 19.69
N ALA A 793 13.08 -15.21 18.91
CA ALA A 793 14.47 -15.61 19.09
C ALA A 793 15.19 -14.94 20.29
N ASN A 794 14.53 -14.03 21.02
CA ASN A 794 15.15 -13.27 22.10
C ASN A 794 14.93 -13.95 23.46
N ASN A 795 15.64 -15.07 23.67
CA ASN A 795 15.67 -15.75 24.97
C ASN A 795 16.41 -14.94 26.06
N TYR A 796 17.21 -13.96 25.65
CA TYR A 796 18.11 -13.23 26.53
C TYR A 796 17.34 -12.24 27.40
N LEU A 797 16.67 -11.24 26.82
CA LEU A 797 15.98 -10.21 27.60
C LEU A 797 14.68 -10.72 28.21
N ALA A 798 13.92 -11.51 27.46
CA ALA A 798 12.75 -12.19 28.00
C ALA A 798 13.14 -13.08 29.20
N GLY A 799 14.30 -13.74 29.13
CA GLY A 799 14.80 -14.60 30.20
C GLY A 799 15.33 -13.88 31.44
N LEU A 800 15.63 -12.58 31.37
CA LEU A 800 15.90 -11.79 32.57
C LEU A 800 14.63 -11.56 33.38
N ARG A 801 13.46 -11.59 32.71
CA ARG A 801 12.15 -11.31 33.29
C ARG A 801 11.40 -12.59 33.64
N SER A 802 11.35 -13.57 32.74
CA SER A 802 10.62 -14.84 32.88
C SER A 802 11.41 -16.05 32.40
N ASP A 803 11.58 -17.03 33.29
CA ASP A 803 12.21 -18.33 32.98
C ASP A 803 11.38 -19.17 32.01
N GLU A 804 10.06 -19.08 32.11
CA GLU A 804 9.13 -19.74 31.19
C GLU A 804 9.31 -19.21 29.77
N HIS A 805 9.32 -17.89 29.60
CA HIS A 805 9.47 -17.28 28.28
C HIS A 805 10.86 -17.59 27.68
N ARG A 806 11.92 -17.63 28.50
CA ARG A 806 13.23 -18.12 28.05
C ARG A 806 13.14 -19.54 27.49
N ARG A 807 12.49 -20.46 28.21
CA ARG A 807 12.31 -21.84 27.76
C ARG A 807 11.55 -21.92 26.44
N LEU A 808 10.48 -21.16 26.29
CA LEU A 808 9.71 -21.12 25.03
C LEU A 808 10.58 -20.60 23.87
N SER A 809 11.38 -19.56 24.09
CA SER A 809 12.29 -19.02 23.07
C SER A 809 13.38 -20.04 22.68
N ASP A 810 13.94 -20.75 23.66
CA ASP A 810 14.93 -21.80 23.42
C ASP A 810 14.32 -22.99 22.66
N ASP A 811 13.10 -23.42 23.03
CA ASP A 811 12.37 -24.48 22.35
C ASP A 811 12.07 -24.07 20.88
N LEU A 812 11.71 -22.80 20.63
CA LEU A 812 11.46 -22.28 19.28
C LEU A 812 12.72 -22.33 18.43
N LEU A 813 13.83 -21.80 18.95
CA LEU A 813 15.12 -21.83 18.26
C LEU A 813 15.59 -23.24 17.94
N LYS A 814 15.44 -24.19 18.89
CA LYS A 814 15.80 -25.59 18.66
C LYS A 814 14.89 -26.27 17.63
N SER A 815 13.61 -25.88 17.57
CA SER A 815 12.68 -26.44 16.58
C SER A 815 12.85 -25.89 15.16
N ALA A 816 13.49 -24.73 14.99
CA ALA A 816 13.50 -23.99 13.73
C ALA A 816 14.40 -24.59 12.64
N ALA A 817 15.42 -25.37 13.02
CA ALA A 817 16.43 -25.88 12.10
C ALA A 817 16.74 -27.36 12.29
N SER A 818 17.29 -27.99 11.26
CA SER A 818 17.93 -29.31 11.35
C SER A 818 19.30 -29.33 10.68
N LEU A 819 20.16 -30.26 11.09
CA LEU A 819 21.50 -30.48 10.54
C LEU A 819 21.63 -31.87 9.93
N ASP A 820 22.36 -31.96 8.81
CA ASP A 820 22.88 -33.23 8.29
C ASP A 820 24.35 -33.07 7.86
N LEU A 821 25.06 -34.20 7.75
CA LEU A 821 26.49 -34.23 7.43
C LEU A 821 26.76 -35.24 6.31
N ALA A 822 27.56 -34.84 5.32
CA ALA A 822 28.12 -35.73 4.32
C ALA A 822 29.61 -35.42 4.10
N ILE A 823 30.37 -36.42 3.68
CA ILE A 823 31.72 -36.22 3.15
C ILE A 823 31.69 -36.69 1.70
N SER A 824 32.19 -35.84 0.79
CA SER A 824 32.37 -36.19 -0.62
C SER A 824 33.77 -35.74 -1.01
N GLU A 825 34.57 -36.68 -1.54
CA GLU A 825 35.99 -36.44 -1.85
C GLU A 825 36.78 -35.97 -0.60
N ASP A 826 37.29 -34.74 -0.60
CA ASP A 826 37.97 -34.09 0.53
C ASP A 826 37.14 -32.93 1.13
N GLN A 827 35.83 -32.88 0.85
CA GLN A 827 34.93 -31.85 1.38
C GLN A 827 33.97 -32.42 2.42
N LEU A 828 33.90 -31.77 3.58
CA LEU A 828 32.80 -31.91 4.52
C LEU A 828 31.67 -30.99 4.08
N ILE A 829 30.47 -31.56 3.91
CA ILE A 829 29.24 -30.85 3.58
C ILE A 829 28.36 -30.88 4.83
N VAL A 830 28.00 -29.69 5.33
CA VAL A 830 27.04 -29.51 6.41
C VAL A 830 25.77 -28.91 5.82
N THR A 831 24.69 -29.68 5.80
CA THR A 831 23.38 -29.18 5.35
C THR A 831 22.64 -28.59 6.54
N VAL A 832 22.21 -27.33 6.43
CA VAL A 832 21.37 -26.65 7.42
C VAL A 832 20.01 -26.37 6.79
N ALA A 833 18.95 -26.98 7.30
CA ALA A 833 17.59 -26.81 6.78
C ALA A 833 16.74 -25.95 7.73
N ASN A 834 15.92 -25.08 7.16
CA ASN A 834 14.86 -24.36 7.86
C ASN A 834 13.58 -25.20 7.75
N VAL A 835 13.15 -25.78 8.86
CA VAL A 835 12.11 -26.84 8.86
C VAL A 835 10.77 -26.38 9.43
N ASN A 836 10.78 -25.40 10.33
CA ASN A 836 9.57 -24.90 11.01
C ASN A 836 9.46 -23.37 10.96
N GLY A 837 10.31 -22.69 10.19
CA GLY A 837 10.23 -21.25 9.98
C GLY A 837 9.43 -20.91 8.73
N GLY A 838 8.32 -20.19 8.91
CA GLY A 838 7.56 -19.62 7.80
C GLY A 838 8.24 -18.43 7.12
N HIS A 839 9.41 -18.00 7.58
CA HIS A 839 10.21 -16.92 6.99
C HIS A 839 11.69 -17.34 7.01
N HIS A 840 12.59 -16.50 6.50
CA HIS A 840 14.02 -16.83 6.48
C HIS A 840 14.59 -16.97 7.89
N LEU A 841 15.61 -17.82 8.04
CA LEU A 841 16.30 -18.11 9.30
C LEU A 841 17.77 -17.61 9.25
N PRO A 842 18.22 -16.76 10.21
CA PRO A 842 17.41 -16.06 11.20
C PRO A 842 16.60 -14.92 10.57
N GLY A 843 15.39 -14.68 11.09
CA GLY A 843 14.59 -13.50 10.76
C GLY A 843 15.05 -12.26 11.53
N GLY A 844 14.64 -11.07 11.07
CA GLY A 844 14.98 -9.79 11.69
C GLY A 844 16.46 -9.41 11.55
N SER A 845 16.91 -8.44 12.37
CA SER A 845 18.26 -7.87 12.26
C SER A 845 19.15 -8.20 13.48
N ARG A 846 20.48 -8.22 13.26
CA ARG A 846 21.53 -8.21 14.29
C ARG A 846 21.61 -9.45 15.21
N ARG A 847 20.99 -10.56 14.80
CA ARG A 847 21.18 -11.87 15.42
C ARG A 847 22.46 -12.53 14.89
N GLN A 848 23.09 -13.35 15.72
CA GLN A 848 24.20 -14.20 15.27
C GLN A 848 23.71 -15.63 15.17
N LEU A 849 23.79 -16.21 13.98
CA LEU A 849 23.62 -17.64 13.73
C LEU A 849 24.85 -18.13 12.96
N TRP A 850 25.55 -19.14 13.48
CA TRP A 850 26.75 -19.66 12.83
C TRP A 850 26.96 -21.15 13.07
N LEU A 851 27.78 -21.78 12.23
CA LEU A 851 28.24 -23.16 12.41
C LEU A 851 29.54 -23.20 13.20
N GLU A 852 29.60 -24.12 14.16
CA GLU A 852 30.84 -24.61 14.75
C GLU A 852 31.09 -26.03 14.24
N VAL A 853 32.28 -26.29 13.71
CA VAL A 853 32.68 -27.58 13.15
C VAL A 853 33.99 -28.03 13.78
N LYS A 854 34.03 -29.27 14.26
CA LYS A 854 35.22 -29.94 14.76
C LYS A 854 35.35 -31.34 14.15
N VAL A 855 36.49 -31.62 13.53
CA VAL A 855 36.81 -32.93 12.94
C VAL A 855 38.01 -33.51 13.66
N THR A 856 37.86 -34.75 14.12
CA THR A 856 38.93 -35.52 14.77
C THR A 856 39.25 -36.76 13.94
N ASP A 857 40.54 -37.10 13.85
CA ASP A 857 41.00 -38.31 13.16
C ASP A 857 40.92 -39.56 14.06
N ALA A 858 41.30 -40.71 13.52
CA ALA A 858 41.29 -41.99 14.24
C ALA A 858 42.17 -42.01 15.50
N SER A 859 43.16 -41.10 15.62
CA SER A 859 44.01 -40.97 16.80
C SER A 859 43.40 -40.07 17.89
N GLY A 860 42.23 -39.50 17.63
CA GLY A 860 41.56 -38.53 18.50
C GLY A 860 42.13 -37.11 18.37
N ARG A 861 43.03 -36.87 17.42
CA ARG A 861 43.62 -35.54 17.18
C ARG A 861 42.65 -34.69 16.37
N SER A 862 42.47 -33.43 16.78
CA SER A 862 41.70 -32.45 16.00
C SER A 862 42.46 -32.11 14.72
N VAL A 863 41.83 -32.34 13.57
CA VAL A 863 42.42 -32.14 12.24
C VAL A 863 41.79 -30.98 11.47
N PHE A 864 40.61 -30.52 11.88
CA PHE A 864 39.95 -29.35 11.33
C PHE A 864 39.01 -28.73 12.36
N GLU A 865 39.05 -27.40 12.48
CA GLU A 865 38.16 -26.63 13.35
C GLU A 865 37.73 -25.34 12.64
N ASN A 866 36.46 -24.96 12.74
CA ASN A 866 35.95 -23.67 12.28
C ASN A 866 34.80 -23.19 13.18
N GLY A 867 34.67 -21.88 13.37
CA GLY A 867 33.55 -21.28 14.10
C GLY A 867 33.57 -21.49 15.62
N ILE A 868 34.70 -21.95 16.18
CA ILE A 868 34.90 -22.05 17.63
C ILE A 868 35.05 -20.64 18.18
N LEU A 869 34.25 -20.29 19.19
CA LEU A 869 34.34 -18.98 19.85
C LEU A 869 35.75 -18.71 20.37
N SER A 870 36.21 -17.47 20.21
CA SER A 870 37.45 -17.01 20.84
C SER A 870 37.32 -16.98 22.37
N ASP A 871 38.45 -16.92 23.08
CA ASP A 871 38.50 -16.89 24.55
C ASP A 871 37.69 -15.73 25.16
N ASP A 872 37.57 -14.62 24.43
CA ASP A 872 36.75 -13.45 24.81
C ASP A 872 35.25 -13.62 24.48
N GLY A 873 34.86 -14.76 23.91
CA GLY A 873 33.50 -15.16 23.56
C GLY A 873 32.95 -14.52 22.29
N ARG A 874 33.80 -14.06 21.36
CA ARG A 874 33.39 -13.52 20.05
C ARG A 874 33.34 -14.62 18.99
N VAL A 875 32.44 -14.45 18.02
CA VAL A 875 32.35 -15.32 16.84
C VAL A 875 33.50 -14.98 15.90
N PRO A 876 34.36 -15.95 15.50
CA PRO A 876 35.46 -15.70 14.57
C PRO A 876 35.02 -15.07 13.25
N ASP A 877 35.91 -14.34 12.61
CA ASP A 877 35.60 -13.68 11.33
C ASP A 877 35.36 -14.69 10.20
N ASP A 878 36.11 -15.79 10.20
CA ASP A 878 36.04 -16.91 9.24
C ASP A 878 34.94 -17.94 9.57
N ALA A 879 34.19 -17.75 10.66
CA ALA A 879 33.06 -18.62 11.00
C ALA A 879 31.98 -18.53 9.92
N ARG A 880 31.35 -19.66 9.56
CA ARG A 880 30.22 -19.63 8.62
C ARG A 880 28.97 -19.06 9.30
N LYS A 881 28.66 -17.80 8.98
CA LYS A 881 27.52 -17.03 9.51
C LYS A 881 26.33 -17.07 8.55
N PHE A 882 25.12 -17.14 9.09
CA PHE A 882 23.86 -16.98 8.35
C PHE A 882 23.28 -15.59 8.68
N HIS A 883 23.42 -14.64 7.75
CA HIS A 883 23.09 -13.23 7.98
C HIS A 883 22.74 -12.49 6.69
N LYS A 884 22.17 -11.29 6.84
CA LYS A 884 21.96 -10.31 5.78
C LYS A 884 22.91 -9.13 6.01
N VAL A 885 23.68 -8.75 5.00
CA VAL A 885 24.61 -7.60 5.05
C VAL A 885 24.20 -6.58 4.00
N GLY A 886 23.66 -5.46 4.48
CA GLY A 886 23.36 -4.29 3.66
C GLY A 886 24.54 -3.31 3.58
N ALA A 887 24.56 -2.54 2.51
CA ALA A 887 25.48 -1.44 2.28
C ALA A 887 24.76 -0.21 1.71
N ASP A 888 25.45 0.92 1.78
CA ASP A 888 25.09 2.13 1.04
C ASP A 888 25.40 1.96 -0.47
N ARG A 889 25.06 2.97 -1.26
CA ARG A 889 25.30 2.97 -2.72
C ARG A 889 26.76 2.76 -3.14
N HIS A 890 27.72 3.00 -2.25
CA HIS A 890 29.16 2.87 -2.52
C HIS A 890 29.71 1.52 -2.05
N GLY A 891 28.84 0.61 -1.60
CA GLY A 891 29.25 -0.70 -1.10
C GLY A 891 29.81 -0.68 0.33
N LYS A 892 29.68 0.44 1.07
CA LYS A 892 30.09 0.50 2.47
C LYS A 892 29.00 -0.10 3.36
N LYS A 893 29.36 -1.10 4.16
CA LYS A 893 28.44 -1.75 5.11
C LYS A 893 27.78 -0.72 6.04
N VAL A 894 26.45 -0.76 6.14
CA VAL A 894 25.69 0.25 6.91
C VAL A 894 25.73 0.04 8.42
N GLY A 895 25.91 -1.21 8.89
CA GLY A 895 26.03 -1.52 10.31
C GLY A 895 24.87 -0.99 11.16
N LEU A 896 25.16 -0.09 12.11
CA LEU A 896 24.14 0.53 12.98
C LEU A 896 23.25 1.53 12.23
N SER A 897 23.71 2.09 11.11
CA SER A 897 22.97 3.04 10.26
C SER A 897 22.12 2.32 9.21
N PHE A 898 21.39 1.28 9.61
CA PHE A 898 20.66 0.39 8.70
C PHE A 898 19.64 1.10 7.79
N TRP A 899 19.14 2.27 8.20
CA TRP A 899 18.27 3.13 7.40
C TRP A 899 18.96 3.75 6.17
N ARG A 900 20.28 3.58 6.03
CA ARG A 900 21.09 3.96 4.85
C ARG A 900 21.28 2.80 3.86
N TYR A 901 20.52 1.71 4.04
CA TYR A 901 20.57 0.55 3.17
C TYR A 901 20.08 0.90 1.76
N GLU A 902 20.95 0.69 0.76
CA GLU A 902 20.62 0.89 -0.65
C GLU A 902 21.05 -0.30 -1.52
N LYS A 903 21.89 -1.20 -1.02
CA LYS A 903 22.43 -2.35 -1.76
C LYS A 903 22.65 -3.55 -0.85
N LEU A 904 22.22 -4.73 -1.28
CA LEU A 904 22.54 -6.01 -0.62
C LEU A 904 23.94 -6.47 -1.05
N ILE A 905 24.81 -6.81 -0.10
CA ILE A 905 26.13 -7.39 -0.44
C ILE A 905 26.14 -8.89 -0.20
N GLU A 906 25.42 -9.35 0.82
CA GLU A 906 25.42 -10.75 1.23
C GLU A 906 24.09 -11.10 1.88
N ASP A 907 23.45 -12.20 1.45
CA ASP A 907 22.37 -12.85 2.19
C ASP A 907 22.64 -14.35 2.29
N THR A 908 23.20 -14.75 3.43
CA THR A 908 23.45 -16.15 3.78
C THR A 908 22.35 -16.75 4.65
N ARG A 909 21.23 -16.06 4.89
CA ARG A 909 20.10 -16.64 5.63
C ARG A 909 19.56 -17.87 4.90
N ILE A 910 18.89 -18.74 5.64
CA ILE A 910 18.29 -19.98 5.12
C ILE A 910 16.83 -19.65 4.77
N PRO A 911 16.41 -19.70 3.50
CA PRO A 911 15.04 -19.39 3.13
C PRO A 911 14.01 -20.30 3.81
N ALA A 912 12.74 -19.87 3.86
CA ALA A 912 11.65 -20.74 4.28
C ALA A 912 11.56 -21.97 3.35
N ASP A 913 11.16 -23.12 3.88
CA ASP A 913 11.02 -24.40 3.16
C ASP A 913 12.29 -24.88 2.42
N SER A 914 13.47 -24.43 2.87
CA SER A 914 14.72 -24.65 2.14
C SER A 914 15.89 -25.06 3.06
N SER A 915 16.99 -25.44 2.42
CA SER A 915 18.24 -25.82 3.08
C SER A 915 19.45 -25.23 2.36
N ARG A 916 20.55 -25.07 3.09
CA ARG A 916 21.85 -24.63 2.55
C ARG A 916 22.92 -25.66 2.85
N ASP A 917 23.72 -25.97 1.85
CA ASP A 917 24.90 -26.82 1.98
C ASP A 917 26.14 -25.96 2.18
N GLU A 918 26.77 -26.11 3.34
CA GLU A 918 28.01 -25.44 3.69
C GLU A 918 29.20 -26.39 3.55
N ARG A 919 30.18 -26.00 2.74
CA ARG A 919 31.29 -26.86 2.32
C ARG A 919 32.59 -26.43 2.96
N TYR A 920 33.26 -27.37 3.61
CA TYR A 920 34.56 -27.18 4.26
C TYR A 920 35.59 -28.10 3.61
N GLN A 921 36.69 -27.50 3.14
CA GLN A 921 37.81 -28.26 2.60
C GLN A 921 38.58 -28.91 3.76
N LEU A 922 38.61 -30.24 3.79
CA LEU A 922 39.39 -30.99 4.77
C LEU A 922 40.86 -31.11 4.30
N PRO A 923 41.83 -31.19 5.24
CA PRO A 923 43.22 -31.47 4.90
C PRO A 923 43.39 -32.82 4.19
N GLN A 924 44.46 -32.96 3.40
CA GLN A 924 44.79 -34.23 2.76
C GLN A 924 45.49 -35.20 3.74
N GLY A 925 45.45 -36.50 3.43
CA GLY A 925 46.19 -37.53 4.18
C GLY A 925 45.64 -37.85 5.57
N LEU A 926 44.35 -37.60 5.82
CA LEU A 926 43.73 -37.85 7.12
C LEU A 926 43.59 -39.34 7.45
N ALA A 927 43.75 -39.68 8.72
CA ALA A 927 43.54 -41.03 9.23
C ALA A 927 42.07 -41.27 9.58
N TYR A 928 41.44 -42.22 8.89
CA TYR A 928 40.04 -42.61 9.09
C TYR A 928 39.90 -43.70 10.18
N PRO A 929 38.77 -43.76 10.92
CA PRO A 929 37.56 -42.95 10.72
C PRO A 929 37.68 -41.50 11.21
N LEU A 930 36.99 -40.59 10.53
CA LEU A 930 36.86 -39.20 10.95
C LEU A 930 35.61 -39.05 11.82
N THR A 931 35.74 -38.48 13.01
CA THR A 931 34.58 -38.07 13.80
C THR A 931 34.34 -36.59 13.61
N VAL A 932 33.23 -36.26 12.96
CA VAL A 932 32.78 -34.89 12.75
C VAL A 932 31.74 -34.56 13.80
N LYS A 933 31.94 -33.47 14.53
CA LYS A 933 30.96 -32.87 15.42
C LYS A 933 30.66 -31.46 14.94
N THR A 934 29.40 -31.20 14.67
CA THR A 934 28.93 -29.90 14.18
C THR A 934 27.79 -29.40 15.03
N ARG A 935 27.80 -28.09 15.29
CA ARG A 935 26.76 -27.39 16.06
C ARG A 935 26.29 -26.16 15.32
N LEU A 936 24.98 -25.93 15.34
CA LEU A 936 24.38 -24.66 14.94
C LEU A 936 24.15 -23.83 16.20
N LEU A 937 24.82 -22.68 16.28
CA LEU A 937 24.86 -21.84 17.46
C LEU A 937 24.17 -20.51 17.20
N PHE A 938 23.42 -20.03 18.19
CA PHE A 938 22.73 -18.76 18.15
C PHE A 938 23.12 -17.85 19.31
N GLN A 939 23.24 -16.55 19.05
CA GLN A 939 23.38 -15.53 20.07
C GLN A 939 22.51 -14.31 19.73
N ALA A 940 21.67 -13.87 20.68
CA ALA A 940 20.71 -12.79 20.46
C ALA A 940 21.38 -11.43 20.14
N PHE A 941 22.50 -11.13 20.80
CA PHE A 941 23.31 -9.94 20.57
C PHE A 941 24.80 -10.27 20.68
N SER A 942 25.60 -9.73 19.77
CA SER A 942 27.05 -9.94 19.81
C SER A 942 27.68 -9.27 21.03
N ARG A 943 28.81 -9.82 21.49
CA ARG A 943 29.61 -9.19 22.55
C ARG A 943 30.06 -7.79 22.16
N GLN A 944 30.51 -7.59 20.92
CA GLN A 944 30.94 -6.27 20.43
C GLN A 944 29.81 -5.22 20.49
N LEU A 945 28.57 -5.60 20.17
CA LEU A 945 27.43 -4.69 20.31
C LEU A 945 27.15 -4.44 21.80
N THR A 946 27.17 -5.50 22.61
CA THR A 946 26.94 -5.40 24.06
C THR A 946 27.94 -4.47 24.75
N ASP A 947 29.21 -4.50 24.35
CA ASP A 947 30.25 -3.58 24.87
C ASP A 947 29.90 -2.12 24.61
N LYS A 948 29.40 -1.80 23.41
CA LYS A 948 28.96 -0.45 23.05
C LYS A 948 27.76 0.00 23.87
N VAL A 949 26.79 -0.90 24.06
CA VAL A 949 25.58 -0.62 24.84
C VAL A 949 25.93 -0.42 26.33
N ARG A 950 26.83 -1.24 26.89
CA ARG A 950 27.36 -1.05 28.25
C ARG A 950 28.10 0.27 28.41
N ALA A 951 28.87 0.68 27.41
CA ALA A 951 29.55 1.96 27.46
C ALA A 951 28.56 3.14 27.45
N ALA A 952 27.39 2.98 26.81
CA ALA A 952 26.33 3.98 26.80
C ALA A 952 25.48 3.99 28.07
N PHE A 953 25.32 2.84 28.74
CA PHE A 953 24.52 2.65 29.96
C PHE A 953 25.32 1.88 31.03
N PRO A 954 26.41 2.44 31.58
CA PRO A 954 27.30 1.75 32.51
C PRO A 954 26.61 1.34 33.83
N GLU A 955 25.60 2.09 34.26
CA GLU A 955 24.82 1.87 35.48
C GLU A 955 23.88 0.66 35.41
N GLU A 956 23.48 0.23 34.21
CA GLU A 956 22.48 -0.84 34.03
C GLU A 956 23.07 -2.26 34.15
N ASN A 957 24.41 -2.40 34.31
CA ASN A 957 25.09 -3.69 34.53
C ASN A 957 24.66 -4.81 33.55
N ILE A 958 24.45 -4.44 32.27
CA ILE A 958 23.88 -5.30 31.23
C ILE A 958 24.69 -6.60 31.09
N PRO A 959 24.15 -7.81 31.27
CA PRO A 959 24.90 -9.06 31.07
C PRO A 959 25.28 -9.32 29.60
N TYR A 960 26.09 -10.34 29.33
CA TYR A 960 26.28 -10.81 27.95
C TYR A 960 25.17 -11.80 27.58
N ALA A 961 24.66 -11.72 26.36
CA ALA A 961 23.73 -12.71 25.84
C ALA A 961 24.38 -14.10 25.78
N GLN A 962 23.64 -15.12 26.22
CA GLN A 962 24.10 -16.50 26.22
C GLN A 962 24.14 -17.06 24.79
N VAL A 963 25.06 -18.01 24.56
CA VAL A 963 25.11 -18.77 23.32
C VAL A 963 24.25 -20.01 23.48
N ILE A 964 23.34 -20.22 22.54
CA ILE A 964 22.40 -21.34 22.54
C ILE A 964 22.85 -22.33 21.47
N GLU A 965 22.92 -23.60 21.84
CA GLU A 965 23.01 -24.69 20.88
C GLU A 965 21.61 -25.00 20.36
N MET A 966 21.34 -24.60 19.10
CA MET A 966 20.06 -24.88 18.44
C MET A 966 19.97 -26.34 18.03
N GLN A 967 21.03 -26.83 17.41
CA GLN A 967 21.15 -28.20 16.90
C GLN A 967 22.59 -28.66 17.01
N SER A 968 22.77 -29.95 17.22
CA SER A 968 24.08 -30.59 17.13
C SER A 968 23.97 -31.98 16.53
N ILE A 969 24.98 -32.35 15.76
CA ILE A 969 25.10 -33.65 15.13
C ILE A 969 26.54 -34.13 15.24
N SER A 970 26.71 -35.42 15.53
CA SER A 970 28.01 -36.08 15.48
C SER A 970 27.90 -37.34 14.64
N ARG A 971 28.79 -37.48 13.66
CA ARG A 971 28.83 -38.63 12.75
C ARG A 971 30.28 -39.07 12.55
N SER A 972 30.48 -40.38 12.54
CA SER A 972 31.75 -40.98 12.17
C SER A 972 31.71 -41.39 10.70
N PHE A 973 32.71 -40.97 9.93
CA PHE A 973 32.86 -41.28 8.52
C PHE A 973 34.03 -42.21 8.30
N GLN A 974 33.82 -43.23 7.49
CA GLN A 974 34.82 -44.17 7.01
C GLN A 974 35.44 -43.69 5.70
N LEU A 975 36.61 -44.22 5.35
CA LEU A 975 37.28 -43.84 4.11
C LEU A 975 36.42 -44.10 2.86
N ALA A 976 35.59 -45.16 2.90
CA ALA A 976 34.66 -45.52 1.83
C ALA A 976 33.57 -44.46 1.59
N ASP A 977 33.21 -43.67 2.62
CA ASP A 977 32.16 -42.66 2.53
C ASP A 977 32.56 -41.51 1.60
N LYS A 978 33.86 -41.32 1.33
CA LYS A 978 34.36 -40.36 0.32
C LYS A 978 33.83 -40.63 -1.10
N GLN A 979 33.46 -41.87 -1.43
CA GLN A 979 33.17 -42.30 -2.80
C GLN A 979 31.68 -42.35 -3.15
N ILE A 980 30.77 -42.02 -2.23
CA ILE A 980 29.33 -42.11 -2.49
C ILE A 980 28.88 -40.91 -3.34
N LYS A 981 28.75 -41.14 -4.64
CA LYS A 981 28.08 -40.24 -5.59
C LYS A 981 26.66 -39.95 -5.14
N GLY A 982 26.28 -38.68 -5.19
CA GLY A 982 24.93 -38.22 -4.91
C GLY A 982 23.88 -38.91 -5.78
N THR A 983 23.04 -39.73 -5.16
CA THR A 983 21.73 -40.12 -5.68
C THR A 983 20.73 -40.22 -4.53
N THR A 984 20.22 -39.07 -4.10
CA THR A 984 18.81 -38.92 -3.70
C THR A 984 18.45 -37.44 -3.76
N SER A 985 18.00 -36.98 -4.93
CA SER A 985 17.18 -35.77 -4.97
C SER A 985 15.86 -36.11 -4.30
N MET A 986 15.60 -35.56 -3.11
CA MET A 986 14.22 -35.38 -2.69
C MET A 986 13.56 -34.49 -3.74
N LYS A 987 12.48 -35.00 -4.34
CA LYS A 987 11.62 -34.28 -5.28
C LYS A 987 11.10 -33.02 -4.60
N THR A 988 11.62 -31.87 -4.97
CA THR A 988 10.87 -30.62 -4.88
C THR A 988 9.84 -30.64 -6.00
N ALA A 989 8.57 -30.74 -5.62
CA ALA A 989 7.47 -30.43 -6.50
C ALA A 989 7.28 -28.91 -6.47
N THR A 990 7.86 -28.20 -7.43
CA THR A 990 7.50 -26.82 -7.76
C THR A 990 6.89 -26.81 -9.15
N ASN A 991 5.58 -26.56 -9.21
CA ASN A 991 4.91 -26.05 -10.40
C ASN A 991 4.50 -24.61 -10.07
N HIS A 992 5.08 -23.69 -10.82
CA HIS A 992 4.77 -22.26 -10.98
C HIS A 992 5.09 -21.32 -9.83
#